data_AF-A0A812K8Y3-F1
#
_entry.id   AF-A0A812K8Y3-F1
#
_cell.length_a   1.000
_cell.length_b   1.000
_cell.length_c   1.000
_cell.angle_alpha   90.00
_cell.angle_beta   90.00
_cell.angle_gamma   90.00
#
_symmetry.space_group_name_H-M   'P 1'
#
loop_
_entity.id
_entity.type
_entity.pdbx_description
1 polymer ?
#
loop_
_entity_poly.entity_id
_entity_poly.type
_entity_poly.pdbx_seq_one_letter_code
_entity_poly.pdbx_strand_id
1 'polypeptide(L)'
;MGKVPRAYHHELLCLLMLWLGGFFAILPSVSASIYTLVAAFAFQVLPRPWIGQMTNLLVSDLYEASEDASAAQSFSQGGFAAGCVAMLLLEQAFRQSYGTQMMFFAAGGLTSGAGLIFCALPRLDEKPLAIPSSTGASKELRFTMACNVLAVMAVGVEVTCGTWLITTMSQNGFAPSTATQTNMIFWMLFAVSRLALAPYICRVWKPKPSTVVSVGSAISAVCCIPAVLFPDWLPAVVLAVGGVALGAGPSYAMTISMVKDRQGLTSMDSALFSVAASLGAGFMPFMMSRVLLVFGPDSYFFSLFVIAATLAGFSHVLNHLVPAPSHQCTDEEQAELYLSNAEDTPEQEIYTRMELHTLQTLSERKESSPKEMYTAVELHTMPTLSERKDSKDAECPVPPIVWIYWEQGWDDAPLICRICASSWEQVNPNMEVRKISRDDLQELIPEEIDTWARLCKIPVAQRTDFVRLALLKRFGGIWADSTLFCAAPVMPWLESLCFVKDQAFFVFDRSDSSHWPYDPFLSEGLRLSNFFIAASSGHALTSAWLEHFRRELEGDTIHYFSCHFAFHRMLDEDTSKRQLFHEVPKVSAQHPHTVEFELGFAAPATSNVLDALKRSLTMAPVMKLSSKILQDEFLLKLLRAEPSALSALLDFHAALDVLPLIKQAKHAKADVPELVDLVKHEREITQRVREGWQLSLK
;
A
#
# COMPACT_ATOMS: atom_id res chain seq x y z
N MET A 1 -18.96 -8.75 -9.48
CA MET A 1 -18.23 -7.69 -10.21
C MET A 1 -16.81 -7.43 -9.70
N GLY A 2 -16.31 -8.11 -8.65
CA GLY A 2 -14.88 -8.07 -8.26
C GLY A 2 -13.89 -8.70 -9.26
N LYS A 3 -14.25 -8.72 -10.54
CA LYS A 3 -13.48 -9.25 -11.68
C LYS A 3 -13.23 -8.20 -12.77
N VAL A 4 -13.76 -6.98 -12.62
CA VAL A 4 -13.46 -5.89 -13.56
C VAL A 4 -12.10 -5.31 -13.14
N PRO A 5 -11.07 -5.34 -14.02
CA PRO A 5 -9.77 -4.77 -13.70
C PRO A 5 -9.89 -3.26 -13.44
N ARG A 6 -9.08 -2.73 -12.52
CA ARG A 6 -9.14 -1.31 -12.09
C ARG A 6 -8.97 -0.33 -13.25
N ALA A 7 -8.20 -0.74 -14.25
CA ALA A 7 -7.99 -0.02 -15.50
C ALA A 7 -9.30 0.27 -16.27
N TYR A 8 -10.42 -0.39 -15.97
CA TYR A 8 -11.70 -0.21 -16.67
C TYR A 8 -12.79 0.45 -15.80
N HIS A 9 -12.48 0.86 -14.56
CA HIS A 9 -13.47 1.44 -13.66
C HIS A 9 -14.08 2.75 -14.20
N HIS A 10 -13.28 3.63 -14.83
CA HIS A 10 -13.77 4.88 -15.41
C HIS A 10 -14.61 4.66 -16.67
N GLU A 11 -14.24 3.70 -17.53
CA GLU A 11 -15.01 3.28 -18.71
C GLU A 11 -16.38 2.70 -18.28
N LEU A 12 -16.40 1.86 -17.23
CA LEU A 12 -17.64 1.32 -16.69
C LEU A 12 -18.51 2.42 -16.05
N LEU A 13 -17.91 3.37 -15.33
CA LEU A 13 -18.64 4.50 -14.75
C LEU A 13 -19.31 5.35 -15.83
N CYS A 14 -18.62 5.58 -16.95
CA CYS A 14 -19.17 6.26 -18.12
C CYS A 14 -20.41 5.52 -18.64
N LEU A 15 -20.32 4.20 -18.87
CA LEU A 15 -21.44 3.39 -19.34
C LEU A 15 -22.64 3.43 -18.37
N LEU A 16 -22.38 3.34 -17.06
CA LEU A 16 -23.43 3.39 -16.04
C LEU A 16 -24.11 4.78 -15.98
N MET A 17 -23.37 5.87 -16.19
CA MET A 17 -23.93 7.23 -16.25
C MET A 17 -24.74 7.47 -17.52
N LEU A 18 -24.28 6.98 -18.67
CA LEU A 18 -25.05 7.01 -19.92
C LEU A 18 -26.35 6.20 -19.78
N TRP A 19 -26.29 5.04 -19.13
CA TRP A 19 -27.47 4.25 -18.82
C TRP A 19 -28.46 5.02 -17.94
N LEU A 20 -27.98 5.63 -16.84
CA LEU A 20 -28.82 6.43 -15.95
C LEU A 20 -29.45 7.64 -16.69
N GLY A 21 -28.68 8.33 -17.52
CA GLY A 21 -29.14 9.46 -18.33
C GLY A 21 -30.21 9.06 -19.35
N GLY A 22 -30.04 7.92 -20.01
CA GLY A 22 -31.03 7.36 -20.93
C GLY A 22 -32.35 7.04 -20.23
N PHE A 23 -32.31 6.47 -19.03
CA PHE A 23 -33.52 6.16 -18.27
C PHE A 23 -34.24 7.42 -17.74
N PHE A 24 -33.50 8.50 -17.44
CA PHE A 24 -34.11 9.81 -17.18
C PHE A 24 -34.83 10.37 -18.40
N ALA A 25 -34.25 10.26 -19.60
CA ALA A 25 -34.85 10.78 -20.82
C ALA A 25 -36.15 10.06 -21.24
N ILE A 26 -36.28 8.76 -20.95
CA ILE A 26 -37.48 7.99 -21.30
C ILE A 26 -38.60 8.06 -20.25
N LEU A 27 -38.32 8.56 -19.04
CA LEU A 27 -39.29 8.64 -17.91
C LEU A 27 -40.63 9.28 -18.31
N PRO A 28 -40.65 10.40 -19.07
CA PRO A 28 -41.89 11.01 -19.55
C PRO A 28 -42.73 10.06 -20.41
N SER A 29 -42.08 9.31 -21.30
CA SER A 29 -42.72 8.42 -22.28
C SER A 29 -43.31 7.15 -21.64
N VAL A 30 -42.71 6.69 -20.54
CA VAL A 30 -43.13 5.47 -19.81
C VAL A 30 -44.05 5.76 -18.62
N SER A 31 -44.30 7.03 -18.31
CA SER A 31 -45.18 7.47 -17.20
C SER A 31 -46.68 7.19 -17.44
N ALA A 32 -47.05 6.82 -18.67
CA ALA A 32 -48.44 6.53 -19.05
C ALA A 32 -49.01 5.24 -18.43
N SER A 33 -48.17 4.33 -17.94
CA SER A 33 -48.59 3.10 -17.25
C SER A 33 -47.74 2.86 -16.01
N ILE A 34 -48.41 2.49 -14.90
CA ILE A 34 -47.74 2.16 -13.64
C ILE A 34 -46.74 1.01 -13.82
N TYR A 35 -47.03 0.03 -14.69
CA TYR A 35 -46.16 -1.12 -14.93
C TYR A 35 -44.89 -0.72 -15.69
N THR A 36 -45.01 0.12 -16.72
CA THR A 36 -43.85 0.62 -17.47
C THR A 36 -43.04 1.61 -16.66
N LEU A 37 -43.70 2.42 -15.83
CA LEU A 37 -43.05 3.34 -14.90
C LEU A 37 -42.26 2.59 -13.82
N VAL A 38 -42.86 1.56 -13.20
CA VAL A 38 -42.18 0.71 -12.21
C VAL A 38 -41.00 -0.02 -12.83
N ALA A 39 -41.16 -0.58 -14.04
CA ALA A 39 -40.05 -1.22 -14.74
C ALA A 39 -38.92 -0.24 -15.07
N ALA A 40 -39.24 0.92 -15.63
CA ALA A 40 -38.23 1.95 -15.94
C ALA A 40 -37.53 2.46 -14.68
N PHE A 41 -38.26 2.65 -13.58
CA PHE A 41 -37.68 3.05 -12.31
C PHE A 41 -36.79 1.95 -11.73
N ALA A 42 -37.19 0.67 -11.82
CA ALA A 42 -36.36 -0.46 -11.39
C ALA A 42 -35.03 -0.49 -12.15
N PHE A 43 -35.05 -0.36 -13.47
CA PHE A 43 -33.82 -0.28 -14.28
C PHE A 43 -33.02 1.00 -14.01
N GLN A 44 -33.66 2.12 -13.67
CA GLN A 44 -32.97 3.36 -13.30
C GLN A 44 -32.27 3.27 -11.93
N VAL A 45 -32.81 2.48 -10.99
CA VAL A 45 -32.26 2.31 -9.64
C VAL A 45 -31.16 1.26 -9.58
N LEU A 46 -31.25 0.23 -10.42
CA LEU A 46 -30.32 -0.90 -10.47
C LEU A 46 -28.82 -0.54 -10.61
N PRO A 47 -28.38 0.50 -11.37
CA PRO A 47 -26.97 0.89 -11.44
C PRO A 47 -26.47 1.67 -10.23
N ARG A 48 -27.37 2.31 -9.47
CA ARG A 48 -26.97 3.29 -8.45
C ARG A 48 -26.02 2.71 -7.41
N PRO A 49 -26.18 1.45 -6.95
CA PRO A 49 -25.22 0.85 -6.05
C PRO A 49 -23.82 0.71 -6.65
N TRP A 50 -23.72 0.33 -7.91
CA TRP A 50 -22.43 0.19 -8.60
C TRP A 50 -21.76 1.53 -8.86
N ILE A 51 -22.54 2.55 -9.24
CA ILE A 51 -22.04 3.92 -9.36
C ILE A 51 -21.46 4.39 -8.02
N GLY A 52 -22.22 4.22 -6.93
CA GLY A 52 -21.76 4.61 -5.59
C GLY A 52 -20.52 3.84 -5.14
N GLN A 53 -20.51 2.52 -5.32
CA GLN A 53 -19.38 1.65 -4.98
C GLN A 53 -18.11 2.08 -5.72
N MET A 54 -18.19 2.28 -7.03
CA MET A 54 -17.02 2.65 -7.84
C MET A 54 -16.53 4.06 -7.55
N THR A 55 -17.44 5.01 -7.34
CA THR A 55 -17.06 6.39 -6.99
C THR A 55 -16.34 6.44 -5.64
N ASN A 56 -16.81 5.67 -4.65
CA ASN A 56 -16.16 5.58 -3.34
C ASN A 56 -14.75 4.99 -3.42
N LEU A 57 -14.59 3.91 -4.21
CA LEU A 57 -13.27 3.30 -4.44
C LEU A 57 -12.33 4.28 -5.16
N LEU A 58 -12.82 4.94 -6.22
CA LEU A 58 -12.04 5.93 -6.99
C LEU A 58 -11.54 7.08 -6.11
N VAL A 59 -12.43 7.67 -5.31
CA VAL A 59 -12.10 8.78 -4.40
C VAL A 59 -11.18 8.30 -3.28
N SER A 60 -11.38 7.08 -2.78
CA SER A 60 -10.48 6.47 -1.81
C SER A 60 -9.08 6.29 -2.38
N ASP A 61 -8.96 5.87 -3.63
CA ASP A 61 -7.67 5.56 -4.26
C ASP A 61 -6.89 6.82 -4.68
N LEU A 62 -7.59 7.92 -5.02
CA LEU A 62 -6.96 9.19 -5.45
C LEU A 62 -6.30 9.99 -4.31
N TYR A 63 -6.65 9.73 -3.05
CA TYR A 63 -6.17 10.50 -1.90
C TYR A 63 -5.66 9.57 -0.80
N GLU A 64 -4.34 9.52 -0.60
CA GLU A 64 -3.71 8.63 0.39
C GLU A 64 -3.78 9.19 1.82
N ALA A 65 -3.65 10.50 1.99
CA ALA A 65 -3.84 11.14 3.29
C ALA A 65 -5.31 11.08 3.74
N SER A 66 -5.56 10.56 4.96
CA SER A 66 -6.90 10.39 5.57
C SER A 66 -7.75 11.68 5.57
N GLU A 67 -7.10 12.82 5.79
CA GLU A 67 -7.76 14.14 5.87
C GLU A 67 -8.27 14.61 4.50
N ASP A 68 -7.41 14.52 3.47
CA ASP A 68 -7.76 14.86 2.10
C ASP A 68 -8.75 13.86 1.51
N ALA A 69 -8.64 12.59 1.89
CA ALA A 69 -9.61 11.56 1.57
C ALA A 69 -10.99 11.86 2.16
N SER A 70 -11.06 12.30 3.42
CA SER A 70 -12.33 12.65 4.07
C SER A 70 -12.98 13.89 3.46
N ALA A 71 -12.17 14.90 3.12
CA ALA A 71 -12.63 16.07 2.38
C ALA A 71 -13.16 15.67 0.98
N ALA A 72 -12.43 14.83 0.25
CA ALA A 72 -12.82 14.35 -1.08
C ALA A 72 -14.05 13.44 -1.04
N GLN A 73 -14.17 12.58 -0.02
CA GLN A 73 -15.32 11.71 0.19
C GLN A 73 -16.58 12.53 0.50
N SER A 74 -16.46 13.55 1.36
CA SER A 74 -17.57 14.48 1.61
C SER A 74 -17.98 15.23 0.34
N PHE A 75 -17.02 15.74 -0.42
CA PHE A 75 -17.28 16.45 -1.67
C PHE A 75 -18.00 15.55 -2.69
N SER A 76 -17.52 14.33 -2.88
CA SER A 76 -18.13 13.33 -3.77
C SER A 76 -19.59 13.04 -3.39
N GLN A 77 -19.86 12.83 -2.11
CA GLN A 77 -21.22 12.58 -1.59
C GLN A 77 -22.10 13.85 -1.57
N GLY A 78 -21.52 15.04 -1.77
CA GLY A 78 -22.23 16.30 -1.94
C GLY A 78 -23.00 16.39 -3.26
N GLY A 79 -22.67 15.54 -4.25
CA GLY A 79 -23.35 15.51 -5.55
C GLY A 79 -24.84 15.19 -5.47
N PHE A 80 -25.28 14.35 -4.52
CA PHE A 80 -26.71 14.04 -4.34
C PHE A 80 -27.51 15.27 -3.90
N ALA A 81 -26.99 16.02 -2.94
CA ALA A 81 -27.61 17.23 -2.41
C ALA A 81 -27.66 18.34 -3.47
N ALA A 82 -26.55 18.53 -4.19
CA ALA A 82 -26.49 19.43 -5.33
C ALA A 82 -27.48 19.02 -6.44
N GLY A 83 -27.65 17.71 -6.68
CA GLY A 83 -28.65 17.18 -7.61
C GLY A 83 -30.08 17.52 -7.21
N CYS A 84 -30.43 17.43 -5.92
CA CYS A 84 -31.75 17.82 -5.43
C CYS A 84 -32.02 19.32 -5.65
N VAL A 85 -31.03 20.17 -5.36
CA VAL A 85 -31.12 21.62 -5.64
C VAL A 85 -31.20 21.89 -7.14
N ALA A 86 -30.38 21.23 -7.95
CA ALA A 86 -30.35 21.38 -9.40
C ALA A 86 -31.69 20.99 -10.03
N MET A 87 -32.33 19.91 -9.55
CA MET A 87 -33.66 19.51 -10.02
C MET A 87 -34.73 20.55 -9.69
N LEU A 88 -34.68 21.18 -8.51
CA LEU A 88 -35.61 22.25 -8.14
C LEU A 88 -35.42 23.50 -9.01
N LEU A 89 -34.16 23.88 -9.29
CA LEU A 89 -33.84 25.00 -10.18
C LEU A 89 -34.23 24.71 -11.63
N LEU A 90 -34.00 23.48 -12.11
CA LEU A 90 -34.44 23.01 -13.42
C LEU A 90 -35.96 23.03 -13.53
N GLU A 91 -36.67 22.56 -12.51
CA GLU A 91 -38.13 22.64 -12.47
C GLU A 91 -38.58 24.10 -12.57
N GLN A 92 -38.01 25.01 -11.79
CA GLN A 92 -38.37 26.41 -11.82
C GLN A 92 -38.09 27.08 -13.19
N ALA A 93 -36.95 26.74 -13.82
CA ALA A 93 -36.56 27.29 -15.11
C ALA A 93 -37.36 26.75 -16.30
N PHE A 94 -37.68 25.45 -16.31
CA PHE A 94 -38.28 24.78 -17.46
C PHE A 94 -39.79 24.59 -17.36
N ARG A 95 -40.38 24.55 -16.16
CA ARG A 95 -41.81 24.28 -15.96
C ARG A 95 -42.71 25.36 -16.57
N GLN A 96 -42.27 26.62 -16.55
CA GLN A 96 -43.06 27.72 -17.15
C GLN A 96 -42.93 27.81 -18.67
N SER A 97 -41.80 27.38 -19.24
CA SER A 97 -41.46 27.66 -20.65
C SER A 97 -41.54 26.44 -21.59
N TYR A 98 -41.28 25.23 -21.08
CA TYR A 98 -41.09 24.03 -21.93
C TYR A 98 -41.78 22.76 -21.39
N GLY A 99 -42.51 22.86 -20.27
CA GLY A 99 -43.24 21.75 -19.66
C GLY A 99 -42.36 20.74 -18.92
N THR A 100 -42.98 19.87 -18.11
CA THR A 100 -42.30 18.94 -17.21
C THR A 100 -41.47 17.88 -17.95
N GLN A 101 -41.78 17.58 -19.22
CA GLN A 101 -41.03 16.59 -20.00
C GLN A 101 -39.60 17.07 -20.32
N MET A 102 -39.43 18.35 -20.66
CA MET A 102 -38.11 18.92 -21.00
C MET A 102 -37.16 18.89 -19.80
N MET A 103 -37.69 18.98 -18.57
CA MET A 103 -36.90 18.83 -17.34
C MET A 103 -36.19 17.48 -17.28
N PHE A 104 -36.89 16.38 -17.60
CA PHE A 104 -36.32 15.03 -17.57
C PHE A 104 -35.29 14.81 -18.68
N PHE A 105 -35.52 15.38 -19.87
CA PHE A 105 -34.52 15.38 -20.96
C PHE A 105 -33.25 16.16 -20.58
N ALA A 106 -33.41 17.34 -19.99
CA ALA A 106 -32.28 18.14 -19.51
C ALA A 106 -31.48 17.40 -18.42
N ALA A 107 -32.16 16.79 -17.46
CA ALA A 107 -31.52 15.97 -16.42
C ALA A 107 -30.77 14.77 -17.01
N GLY A 108 -31.37 14.07 -17.98
CA GLY A 108 -30.74 12.95 -18.69
C GLY A 108 -29.51 13.38 -19.50
N GLY A 109 -29.59 14.53 -20.18
CA GLY A 109 -28.49 15.11 -20.95
C GLY A 109 -27.32 15.53 -20.08
N LEU A 110 -27.57 16.21 -18.96
CA LEU A 110 -26.53 16.59 -17.99
C LEU A 110 -25.84 15.35 -17.38
N THR A 111 -26.62 14.33 -17.02
CA THR A 111 -26.07 13.07 -16.47
C THR A 111 -25.20 12.35 -17.50
N SER A 112 -25.65 12.28 -18.75
CA SER A 112 -24.90 11.65 -19.85
C SER A 112 -23.63 12.43 -20.18
N GLY A 113 -23.71 13.77 -20.22
CA GLY A 113 -22.57 14.64 -20.44
C GLY A 113 -21.50 14.51 -19.35
N ALA A 114 -21.90 14.41 -18.08
CA ALA A 114 -20.98 14.12 -16.98
C ALA A 114 -20.31 12.74 -17.13
N GLY A 115 -21.05 11.74 -17.62
CA GLY A 115 -20.52 10.41 -17.96
C GLY A 115 -19.38 10.47 -18.97
N LEU A 116 -19.49 11.31 -20.01
CA LEU A 116 -18.47 11.44 -21.06
C LEU A 116 -17.16 12.06 -20.54
N ILE A 117 -17.20 12.85 -19.47
CA ILE A 117 -15.99 13.40 -18.84
C ILE A 117 -15.10 12.29 -18.28
N PHE A 118 -15.69 11.16 -17.83
CA PHE A 118 -14.91 10.01 -17.35
C PHE A 118 -14.08 9.34 -18.45
N CYS A 119 -14.39 9.56 -19.74
CA CYS A 119 -13.55 9.09 -20.85
C CYS A 119 -12.25 9.88 -21.00
N ALA A 120 -12.18 11.09 -20.43
CA ALA A 120 -10.99 11.94 -20.49
C ALA A 120 -10.04 11.73 -19.30
N LEU A 121 -10.40 10.88 -18.34
CA LEU A 121 -9.56 10.58 -17.18
C LEU A 121 -8.50 9.51 -17.53
N PRO A 122 -7.28 9.62 -16.98
CA PRO A 122 -6.24 8.63 -17.17
C PRO A 122 -6.63 7.27 -16.57
N ARG A 123 -6.10 6.18 -17.13
CA ARG A 123 -6.31 4.83 -16.60
C ARG A 123 -5.62 4.70 -15.24
N LEU A 124 -6.31 4.06 -14.29
CA LEU A 124 -5.76 3.78 -12.97
C LEU A 124 -4.91 2.52 -13.00
N ASP A 125 -3.70 2.61 -12.47
CA ASP A 125 -2.79 1.47 -12.31
C ASP A 125 -3.34 0.45 -11.32
N GLU A 126 -3.03 -0.83 -11.53
CA GLU A 126 -3.42 -1.89 -10.60
C GLU A 126 -2.55 -1.83 -9.34
N LYS A 127 -3.12 -1.38 -8.22
CA LYS A 127 -2.49 -1.61 -6.90
C LYS A 127 -2.56 -3.10 -6.57
N PRO A 128 -1.48 -3.73 -6.05
CA PRO A 128 -1.50 -5.12 -5.62
C PRO A 128 -2.62 -5.34 -4.58
N LEU A 129 -3.39 -6.42 -4.75
CA LEU A 129 -4.42 -6.79 -3.78
C LEU A 129 -3.77 -6.99 -2.40
N ALA A 130 -4.18 -6.19 -1.42
CA ALA A 130 -3.90 -6.48 -0.02
C ALA A 130 -4.53 -7.84 0.32
N ILE A 131 -3.69 -8.77 0.78
CA ILE A 131 -4.11 -10.10 1.23
C ILE A 131 -4.87 -9.90 2.55
N PRO A 132 -6.14 -10.32 2.68
CA PRO A 132 -6.84 -10.23 3.96
C PRO A 132 -6.13 -11.14 4.98
N SER A 133 -5.71 -10.59 6.12
CA SER A 133 -5.18 -11.39 7.23
C SER A 133 -6.32 -12.23 7.83
N SER A 134 -6.10 -13.54 7.95
CA SER A 134 -7.13 -14.51 8.34
C SER A 134 -7.47 -14.49 9.84
N THR A 135 -6.67 -13.80 10.66
CA THR A 135 -6.80 -13.69 12.12
C THR A 135 -7.60 -12.44 12.55
N GLY A 136 -7.60 -11.36 11.75
CA GLY A 136 -8.29 -10.08 12.02
C GLY A 136 -9.69 -9.92 11.38
N ALA A 137 -10.01 -10.74 10.37
CA ALA A 137 -11.19 -10.61 9.53
C ALA A 137 -12.53 -10.52 10.30
N SER A 138 -12.65 -11.17 11.47
CA SER A 138 -13.88 -11.10 12.27
C SER A 138 -14.07 -9.78 13.03
N LYS A 139 -12.99 -9.09 13.42
CA LYS A 139 -13.05 -7.81 14.14
C LYS A 139 -13.23 -6.65 13.16
N GLU A 140 -12.54 -6.69 12.02
CA GLU A 140 -12.68 -5.75 10.90
C GLU A 140 -14.08 -5.80 10.30
N LEU A 141 -14.61 -7.01 10.04
CA LEU A 141 -15.99 -7.17 9.59
C LEU A 141 -17.01 -6.63 10.61
N ARG A 142 -16.78 -6.81 11.91
CA ARG A 142 -17.66 -6.27 12.97
C ARG A 142 -17.65 -4.73 12.99
N PHE A 143 -16.49 -4.10 12.77
CA PHE A 143 -16.40 -2.64 12.68
C PHE A 143 -17.09 -2.11 11.42
N THR A 144 -16.85 -2.72 10.25
CA THR A 144 -17.59 -2.39 9.02
C THR A 144 -19.09 -2.48 9.25
N MET A 145 -19.58 -3.56 9.87
CA MET A 145 -21.01 -3.73 10.14
C MET A 145 -21.56 -2.65 11.08
N ALA A 146 -20.82 -2.27 12.12
CA ALA A 146 -21.21 -1.18 13.02
C ALA A 146 -21.26 0.18 12.29
N CYS A 147 -20.26 0.49 11.46
CA CYS A 147 -20.28 1.68 10.60
C CYS A 147 -21.45 1.64 9.60
N ASN A 148 -21.83 0.48 9.09
CA ASN A 148 -23.00 0.35 8.22
C ASN A 148 -24.31 0.66 8.95
N VAL A 149 -24.46 0.29 10.21
CA VAL A 149 -25.62 0.70 11.05
C VAL A 149 -25.63 2.23 11.22
N LEU A 150 -24.46 2.85 11.48
CA LEU A 150 -24.33 4.30 11.55
C LEU A 150 -24.70 4.98 10.22
N ALA A 151 -24.30 4.38 9.08
CA ALA A 151 -24.64 4.87 7.75
C ALA A 151 -26.14 4.78 7.44
N VAL A 152 -26.82 3.71 7.85
CA VAL A 152 -28.29 3.60 7.75
C VAL A 152 -28.96 4.75 8.49
N MET A 153 -28.50 5.07 9.71
CA MET A 153 -29.04 6.19 10.49
C MET A 153 -28.71 7.54 9.87
N ALA A 154 -27.47 7.74 9.40
CA ALA A 154 -27.03 8.99 8.78
C ALA A 154 -27.83 9.35 7.53
N VAL A 155 -27.99 8.40 6.60
CA VAL A 155 -28.83 8.58 5.40
C VAL A 155 -30.30 8.66 5.79
N GLY A 156 -30.70 7.91 6.81
CA GLY A 156 -32.05 7.94 7.35
C GLY A 156 -32.50 9.32 7.83
N VAL A 157 -31.68 10.01 8.62
CA VAL A 157 -31.96 11.38 9.11
C VAL A 157 -32.13 12.35 7.94
N GLU A 158 -31.22 12.29 6.97
CA GLU A 158 -31.22 13.12 5.75
C GLU A 158 -32.55 12.98 5.00
N VAL A 159 -32.88 11.75 4.60
CA VAL A 159 -34.02 11.49 3.73
C VAL A 159 -35.33 11.69 4.48
N THR A 160 -35.38 11.32 5.76
CA THR A 160 -36.56 11.53 6.59
C THR A 160 -36.86 13.01 6.77
N CYS A 161 -35.82 13.83 7.00
CA CYS A 161 -35.98 15.27 7.12
C CYS A 161 -36.54 15.85 5.81
N GLY A 162 -35.90 15.57 4.68
CA GLY A 162 -36.34 16.11 3.39
C GLY A 162 -37.71 15.61 2.90
N THR A 163 -38.12 14.40 3.30
CA THR A 163 -39.38 13.79 2.85
C THR A 163 -40.59 14.32 3.60
N TRP A 164 -40.50 14.44 4.93
CA TRP A 164 -41.66 14.70 5.79
C TRP A 164 -41.77 16.13 6.29
N LEU A 165 -40.75 16.98 6.06
CA LEU A 165 -40.76 18.38 6.52
C LEU A 165 -41.94 19.18 5.97
N ILE A 166 -42.20 19.11 4.66
CA ILE A 166 -43.30 19.88 4.04
C ILE A 166 -44.66 19.46 4.64
N THR A 167 -44.89 18.15 4.74
CA THR A 167 -46.13 17.58 5.29
C THR A 167 -46.33 18.02 6.73
N THR A 168 -45.29 17.92 7.55
CA THR A 168 -45.35 18.28 8.97
C THR A 168 -45.62 19.78 9.16
N MET A 169 -44.89 20.64 8.45
CA MET A 169 -45.12 22.09 8.54
C MET A 169 -46.53 22.48 8.08
N SER A 170 -47.03 21.84 7.02
CA SER A 170 -48.39 22.11 6.53
C SER A 170 -49.45 21.68 7.55
N GLN A 171 -49.23 20.56 8.25
CA GLN A 171 -50.13 20.06 9.30
C GLN A 171 -50.10 20.93 10.57
N ASN A 172 -48.96 21.57 10.86
CA ASN A 172 -48.80 22.53 11.96
C ASN A 172 -49.18 23.97 11.58
N GLY A 173 -49.93 24.14 10.49
CA GLY A 173 -50.56 25.42 10.13
C GLY A 173 -49.68 26.42 9.37
N PHE A 174 -48.48 26.04 8.93
CA PHE A 174 -47.68 26.89 8.06
C PHE A 174 -48.23 26.96 6.63
N ALA A 175 -48.05 28.09 5.97
CA ALA A 175 -48.39 28.23 4.55
C ALA A 175 -47.57 27.24 3.69
N PRO A 176 -48.15 26.63 2.65
CA PRO A 176 -47.43 25.69 1.77
C PRO A 176 -46.18 26.30 1.11
N SER A 177 -46.20 27.60 0.83
CA SER A 177 -45.05 28.34 0.31
C SER A 177 -43.90 28.39 1.31
N THR A 178 -44.19 28.66 2.59
CA THR A 178 -43.20 28.66 3.67
C THR A 178 -42.61 27.26 3.86
N ALA A 179 -43.44 26.22 3.90
CA ALA A 179 -42.99 24.84 4.04
C ALA A 179 -42.05 24.42 2.89
N THR A 180 -42.39 24.80 1.65
CA THR A 180 -41.56 24.53 0.47
C THR A 180 -40.23 25.29 0.54
N GLN A 181 -40.24 26.57 0.91
CA GLN A 181 -39.02 27.37 1.05
C GLN A 181 -38.10 26.83 2.15
N THR A 182 -38.65 26.41 3.29
CA THR A 182 -37.86 25.79 4.36
C THR A 182 -37.24 24.47 3.90
N ASN A 183 -37.94 23.66 3.12
CA ASN A 183 -37.38 22.45 2.53
C ASN A 183 -36.30 22.74 1.47
N MET A 184 -36.42 23.82 0.70
CA MET A 184 -35.35 24.27 -0.20
C MET A 184 -34.11 24.69 0.58
N ILE A 185 -34.29 25.43 1.68
CA ILE A 185 -33.20 25.84 2.57
C ILE A 185 -32.50 24.61 3.16
N PHE A 186 -33.26 23.58 3.55
CA PHE A 186 -32.70 22.30 4.01
C PHE A 186 -31.71 21.73 2.99
N TRP A 187 -32.16 21.48 1.75
CA TRP A 187 -31.31 20.87 0.72
C TRP A 187 -30.12 21.75 0.31
N MET A 188 -30.28 23.07 0.30
CA MET A 188 -29.20 24.03 0.07
C MET A 188 -28.12 23.95 1.16
N LEU A 189 -28.52 24.05 2.43
CA LEU A 189 -27.60 23.94 3.56
C LEU A 189 -26.96 22.56 3.61
N PHE A 190 -27.70 21.51 3.26
CA PHE A 190 -27.21 20.15 3.18
C PHE A 190 -26.11 20.01 2.12
N ALA A 191 -26.30 20.60 0.93
CA ALA A 191 -25.28 20.63 -0.11
C ALA A 191 -24.03 21.41 0.33
N VAL A 192 -24.21 22.59 0.94
CA VAL A 192 -23.12 23.41 1.50
C VAL A 192 -22.34 22.63 2.58
N SER A 193 -23.05 21.86 3.42
CA SER A 193 -22.44 21.05 4.47
C SER A 193 -21.40 20.08 3.89
N ARG A 194 -21.70 19.44 2.75
CA ARG A 194 -20.85 18.41 2.13
C ARG A 194 -19.81 18.95 1.16
N LEU A 195 -20.14 20.00 0.42
CA LEU A 195 -19.28 20.56 -0.64
C LEU A 195 -18.28 21.59 -0.14
N ALA A 196 -18.60 22.31 0.94
CA ALA A 196 -17.78 23.41 1.44
C ALA A 196 -17.41 23.23 2.92
N LEU A 197 -18.41 23.07 3.81
CA LEU A 197 -18.18 23.10 5.25
C LEU A 197 -17.33 21.93 5.73
N ALA A 198 -17.72 20.69 5.40
CA ALA A 198 -16.97 19.51 5.82
C ALA A 198 -15.57 19.44 5.18
N PRO A 199 -15.36 19.70 3.88
CA PRO A 199 -14.02 19.80 3.31
C PRO A 199 -13.15 20.88 3.96
N TYR A 200 -13.74 22.04 4.30
CA TYR A 200 -13.04 23.11 5.02
C TYR A 200 -12.63 22.66 6.43
N ILE A 201 -13.55 22.10 7.20
CA ILE A 201 -13.28 21.57 8.55
C ILE A 201 -12.20 20.48 8.51
N CYS A 202 -12.29 19.54 7.56
CA CYS A 202 -11.31 18.47 7.41
C CYS A 202 -9.92 18.99 7.07
N ARG A 203 -9.79 20.01 6.21
CA ARG A 203 -8.48 20.57 5.82
C ARG A 203 -7.87 21.50 6.85
N VAL A 204 -8.68 22.33 7.51
CA VAL A 204 -8.19 23.37 8.42
C VAL A 204 -8.01 22.85 9.84
N TRP A 205 -8.96 22.05 10.34
CA TRP A 205 -8.96 21.59 11.73
C TRP A 205 -8.55 20.13 11.90
N LYS A 206 -8.46 19.37 10.79
CA LYS A 206 -8.04 17.96 10.78
C LYS A 206 -8.70 17.09 11.87
N PRO A 207 -10.02 17.20 12.12
CA PRO A 207 -10.67 16.36 13.12
C PRO A 207 -10.79 14.91 12.65
N LYS A 208 -10.82 13.97 13.59
CA LYS A 208 -11.19 12.57 13.30
C LYS A 208 -12.61 12.51 12.72
N PRO A 209 -12.90 11.67 11.70
CA PRO A 209 -14.25 11.59 11.11
C PRO A 209 -15.35 11.24 12.13
N SER A 210 -15.06 10.38 13.12
CA SER A 210 -15.99 10.06 14.21
C SER A 210 -16.39 11.27 15.05
N THR A 211 -15.45 12.20 15.29
CA THR A 211 -15.71 13.48 15.96
C THR A 211 -16.64 14.36 15.14
N VAL A 212 -16.44 14.43 13.82
CA VAL A 212 -17.33 15.18 12.92
C VAL A 212 -18.76 14.63 12.99
N VAL A 213 -18.92 13.30 12.95
CA VAL A 213 -20.24 12.66 13.09
C VAL A 213 -20.84 12.93 14.47
N SER A 214 -20.07 12.73 15.55
CA SER A 214 -20.58 12.84 16.92
C SER A 214 -20.98 14.27 17.27
N VAL A 215 -20.10 15.24 17.01
CA VAL A 215 -20.35 16.66 17.32
C VAL A 215 -21.42 17.22 16.39
N GLY A 216 -21.35 16.92 15.09
CA GLY A 216 -22.36 17.34 14.13
C GLY A 216 -23.75 16.84 14.50
N SER A 217 -23.88 15.56 14.86
CA SER A 217 -25.16 14.96 15.26
C SER A 217 -25.66 15.48 16.61
N ALA A 218 -24.76 15.77 17.56
CA ALA A 218 -25.14 16.40 18.83
C ALA A 218 -25.68 17.81 18.62
N ILE A 219 -25.05 18.61 17.74
CA ILE A 219 -25.55 19.93 17.34
C ILE A 219 -26.92 19.79 16.69
N SER A 220 -27.11 18.83 15.77
CA SER A 220 -28.41 18.55 15.15
C SER A 220 -29.50 18.23 16.19
N ALA A 221 -29.18 17.40 17.19
CA ALA A 221 -30.12 17.08 18.26
C ALA A 221 -30.48 18.33 19.08
N VAL A 222 -29.50 19.11 19.51
CA VAL A 222 -29.74 20.35 20.28
C VAL A 222 -30.59 21.34 19.49
N CYS A 223 -30.32 21.52 18.19
CA CYS A 223 -31.10 22.37 17.31
C CYS A 223 -32.56 21.92 17.14
N CYS A 224 -32.87 20.64 17.36
CA CYS A 224 -34.25 20.15 17.32
C CYS A 224 -35.05 20.54 18.58
N ILE A 225 -34.41 20.77 19.74
CA ILE A 225 -35.10 21.02 21.01
C ILE A 225 -36.11 22.17 20.93
N PRO A 226 -35.79 23.35 20.37
CA PRO A 226 -36.76 24.43 20.25
C PRO A 226 -37.97 24.07 19.39
N ALA A 227 -37.79 23.28 18.33
CA ALA A 227 -38.88 22.85 17.46
C ALA A 227 -39.74 21.73 18.06
N VAL A 228 -39.19 20.97 19.03
CA VAL A 228 -39.96 20.03 19.86
C VAL A 228 -40.89 20.78 20.81
N LEU A 229 -40.41 21.86 21.42
CA LEU A 229 -41.18 22.65 22.38
C LEU A 229 -42.17 23.60 21.71
N PHE A 230 -41.80 24.13 20.53
CA PHE A 230 -42.57 25.14 19.79
C PHE A 230 -42.62 24.79 18.30
N PRO A 231 -43.37 23.74 17.91
CA PRO A 231 -43.43 23.26 16.52
C PRO A 231 -44.05 24.28 15.54
N ASP A 232 -44.87 25.21 16.04
CA ASP A 232 -45.55 26.24 15.23
C ASP A 232 -44.71 27.52 15.08
N TRP A 233 -43.51 27.57 15.69
CA TRP A 233 -42.64 28.74 15.66
C TRP A 233 -41.58 28.61 14.56
N LEU A 234 -41.75 29.37 13.46
CA LEU A 234 -40.90 29.29 12.27
C LEU A 234 -39.38 29.37 12.57
N PRO A 235 -38.87 30.27 13.44
CA PRO A 235 -37.45 30.31 13.78
C PRO A 235 -36.93 29.03 14.43
N ALA A 236 -37.74 28.38 15.28
CA ALA A 236 -37.38 27.10 15.89
C ALA A 236 -37.28 25.99 14.83
N VAL A 237 -38.25 25.95 13.90
CA VAL A 237 -38.24 24.99 12.77
C VAL A 237 -37.02 25.22 11.88
N VAL A 238 -36.72 26.46 11.49
CA VAL A 238 -35.57 26.80 10.66
C VAL A 238 -34.25 26.44 11.35
N LEU A 239 -34.14 26.67 12.66
CA LEU A 239 -32.99 26.28 13.46
C LEU A 239 -32.81 24.75 13.47
N ALA A 240 -33.88 23.98 13.69
CA ALA A 240 -33.84 22.53 13.67
C ALA A 240 -33.41 21.99 12.30
N VAL A 241 -34.03 22.49 11.23
CA VAL A 241 -33.74 22.10 9.84
C VAL A 241 -32.30 22.46 9.46
N GLY A 242 -31.84 23.66 9.79
CA GLY A 242 -30.45 24.08 9.53
C GLY A 242 -29.43 23.29 10.33
N GLY A 243 -29.73 23.00 11.60
CA GLY A 243 -28.89 22.18 12.48
C GLY A 243 -28.78 20.74 12.01
N VAL A 244 -29.88 20.13 11.55
CA VAL A 244 -29.86 18.79 10.93
C VAL A 244 -29.09 18.83 9.61
N ALA A 245 -29.31 19.84 8.77
CA ALA A 245 -28.66 19.93 7.47
C ALA A 245 -27.14 20.08 7.57
N LEU A 246 -26.66 20.99 8.42
CA LEU A 246 -25.25 21.29 8.58
C LEU A 246 -24.52 20.29 9.50
N GLY A 247 -25.19 19.83 10.55
CA GLY A 247 -24.60 18.93 11.55
C GLY A 247 -24.57 17.48 11.09
N ALA A 248 -25.72 16.92 10.71
CA ALA A 248 -25.80 15.52 10.30
C ALA A 248 -25.41 15.30 8.83
N GLY A 249 -25.36 16.35 8.01
CA GLY A 249 -25.07 16.26 6.57
C GLY A 249 -23.80 15.51 6.18
N PRO A 250 -22.64 15.79 6.81
CA PRO A 250 -21.40 15.07 6.53
C PRO A 250 -21.37 13.62 7.02
N SER A 251 -22.35 13.19 7.84
CA SER A 251 -22.23 11.96 8.64
C SER A 251 -22.03 10.71 7.80
N TYR A 252 -22.75 10.56 6.69
CA TYR A 252 -22.60 9.39 5.82
C TYR A 252 -21.20 9.30 5.20
N ALA A 253 -20.69 10.42 4.68
CA ALA A 253 -19.34 10.47 4.11
C ALA A 253 -18.27 10.20 5.16
N MET A 254 -18.40 10.80 6.35
CA MET A 254 -17.48 10.58 7.47
C MET A 254 -17.51 9.13 7.98
N THR A 255 -18.66 8.46 7.90
CA THR A 255 -18.77 7.04 8.28
C THR A 255 -18.01 6.13 7.30
N ILE A 256 -17.99 6.48 6.01
CA ILE A 256 -17.15 5.79 5.02
C ILE A 256 -15.67 6.06 5.32
N SER A 257 -15.32 7.32 5.63
CA SER A 257 -13.97 7.67 6.06
C SER A 257 -13.52 6.91 7.31
N MET A 258 -14.41 6.67 8.29
CA MET A 258 -14.08 5.89 9.48
C MET A 258 -13.60 4.47 9.16
N VAL A 259 -14.16 3.82 8.12
CA VAL A 259 -13.72 2.49 7.66
C VAL A 259 -12.43 2.60 6.85
N LYS A 260 -12.34 3.59 5.95
CA LYS A 260 -11.12 3.86 5.19
C LYS A 260 -9.91 4.08 6.10
N ASP A 261 -10.05 4.96 7.10
CA ASP A 261 -9.00 5.31 8.06
C ASP A 261 -8.55 4.11 8.89
N ARG A 262 -9.40 3.09 9.05
CA ARG A 262 -9.12 1.95 9.92
C ARG A 262 -8.47 0.78 9.20
N GLN A 263 -8.96 0.41 8.01
CA GLN A 263 -8.56 -0.84 7.34
C GLN A 263 -8.45 -0.70 5.81
N GLY A 264 -8.56 0.53 5.27
CA GLY A 264 -8.70 0.75 3.85
C GLY A 264 -10.08 0.35 3.33
N LEU A 265 -10.54 1.00 2.25
CA LEU A 265 -11.88 0.76 1.74
C LEU A 265 -11.86 -0.39 0.72
N THR A 266 -12.37 -1.57 1.10
CA THR A 266 -12.46 -2.69 0.15
C THR A 266 -13.69 -2.56 -0.77
N SER A 267 -13.71 -3.37 -1.84
CA SER A 267 -14.89 -3.48 -2.69
C SER A 267 -16.11 -4.01 -1.95
N MET A 268 -15.93 -4.89 -0.96
CA MET A 268 -17.01 -5.42 -0.12
C MET A 268 -17.54 -4.35 0.84
N ASP A 269 -16.66 -3.59 1.50
CA ASP A 269 -17.06 -2.50 2.39
C ASP A 269 -17.88 -1.45 1.63
N SER A 270 -17.41 -1.07 0.44
CA SER A 270 -18.11 -0.12 -0.43
C SER A 270 -19.49 -0.62 -0.87
N ALA A 271 -19.62 -1.92 -1.13
CA ALA A 271 -20.91 -2.54 -1.46
C ALA A 271 -21.87 -2.52 -0.26
N LEU A 272 -21.38 -2.84 0.94
CA LEU A 272 -22.17 -2.78 2.17
C LEU A 272 -22.68 -1.36 2.44
N PHE A 273 -21.83 -0.34 2.30
CA PHE A 273 -22.26 1.05 2.47
C PHE A 273 -23.36 1.46 1.49
N SER A 274 -23.32 0.95 0.27
CA SER A 274 -24.39 1.18 -0.70
C SER A 274 -25.71 0.53 -0.30
N VAL A 275 -25.66 -0.69 0.26
CA VAL A 275 -26.83 -1.35 0.85
C VAL A 275 -27.35 -0.56 2.04
N ALA A 276 -26.47 -0.10 2.93
CA ALA A 276 -26.84 0.72 4.09
C ALA A 276 -27.51 2.03 3.69
N ALA A 277 -27.00 2.74 2.68
CA ALA A 277 -27.63 3.95 2.16
C ALA A 277 -29.03 3.67 1.58
N SER A 278 -29.18 2.58 0.85
CA SER A 278 -30.47 2.17 0.29
C SER A 278 -31.49 1.81 1.37
N LEU A 279 -31.05 1.09 2.41
CA LEU A 279 -31.87 0.76 3.57
C LEU A 279 -32.25 2.03 4.34
N GLY A 280 -31.32 2.94 4.62
CA GLY A 280 -31.59 4.20 5.30
C GLY A 280 -32.59 5.08 4.56
N ALA A 281 -32.42 5.23 3.25
CA ALA A 281 -33.30 6.04 2.40
C ALA A 281 -34.73 5.48 2.28
N GLY A 282 -34.92 4.16 2.40
CA GLY A 282 -36.23 3.53 2.34
C GLY A 282 -36.90 3.34 3.69
N PHE A 283 -36.17 2.72 4.63
CA PHE A 283 -36.72 2.25 5.90
C PHE A 283 -37.05 3.39 6.87
N MET A 284 -36.17 4.39 7.01
CA MET A 284 -36.36 5.45 8.01
C MET A 284 -37.53 6.39 7.69
N PRO A 285 -37.72 6.86 6.44
CA PRO A 285 -38.92 7.63 6.09
C PRO A 285 -40.21 6.82 6.24
N PHE A 286 -40.17 5.50 5.98
CA PHE A 286 -41.30 4.61 6.23
C PHE A 286 -41.61 4.50 7.73
N MET A 287 -40.60 4.32 8.57
CA MET A 287 -40.77 4.31 10.03
C MET A 287 -41.34 5.64 10.53
N MET A 288 -40.80 6.77 10.06
CA MET A 288 -41.32 8.10 10.39
C MET A 288 -42.80 8.22 10.01
N SER A 289 -43.20 7.73 8.84
CA SER A 289 -44.61 7.70 8.44
C SER A 289 -45.50 7.03 9.50
N ARG A 290 -45.06 5.90 10.07
CA ARG A 290 -45.81 5.17 11.11
C ARG A 290 -45.85 5.94 12.42
N VAL A 291 -44.75 6.59 12.79
CA VAL A 291 -44.69 7.45 14.00
C VAL A 291 -45.64 8.63 13.86
N LEU A 292 -45.61 9.35 12.74
CA LEU A 292 -46.50 10.48 12.47
C LEU A 292 -47.98 10.06 12.46
N LEU A 293 -48.30 8.85 11.98
CA LEU A 293 -49.67 8.31 12.00
C LEU A 293 -50.17 8.04 13.42
N VAL A 294 -49.31 7.61 14.34
CA VAL A 294 -49.71 7.22 15.71
C VAL A 294 -49.64 8.40 16.67
N PHE A 295 -48.58 9.20 16.58
CA PHE A 295 -48.27 10.27 17.54
C PHE A 295 -48.52 11.68 16.99
N GLY A 296 -48.93 11.81 15.73
CA GLY A 296 -49.22 13.08 15.10
C GLY A 296 -47.97 13.84 14.60
N PRO A 297 -48.16 15.01 13.95
CA PRO A 297 -47.08 15.81 13.35
C PRO A 297 -46.06 16.34 14.36
N ASP A 298 -46.48 16.64 15.59
CA ASP A 298 -45.58 17.18 16.63
C ASP A 298 -44.47 16.20 17.04
N SER A 299 -44.68 14.90 16.80
CA SER A 299 -43.67 13.87 17.04
C SER A 299 -42.50 13.92 16.06
N TYR A 300 -42.59 14.70 14.97
CA TYR A 300 -41.58 14.77 13.91
C TYR A 300 -40.22 15.25 14.41
N PHE A 301 -40.16 16.45 15.01
CA PHE A 301 -38.90 17.01 15.50
C PHE A 301 -38.36 16.23 16.70
N PHE A 302 -39.24 15.63 17.51
CA PHE A 302 -38.82 14.73 18.58
C PHE A 302 -38.17 13.47 18.01
N SER A 303 -38.73 12.92 16.94
CA SER A 303 -38.17 11.77 16.25
C SER A 303 -36.82 12.10 15.60
N LEU A 304 -36.69 13.27 14.95
CA LEU A 304 -35.40 13.74 14.44
C LEU A 304 -34.36 13.93 15.57
N PHE A 305 -34.78 14.49 16.71
CA PHE A 305 -33.95 14.58 17.91
C PHE A 305 -33.46 13.20 18.36
N VAL A 306 -34.37 12.22 18.47
CA VAL A 306 -34.03 10.85 18.91
C VAL A 306 -33.04 10.21 17.93
N ILE A 307 -33.29 10.32 16.61
CA ILE A 307 -32.38 9.72 15.62
C ILE A 307 -31.01 10.41 15.66
N ALA A 308 -30.96 11.75 15.74
CA ALA A 308 -29.71 12.51 15.81
C ALA A 308 -28.93 12.23 17.12
N ALA A 309 -29.62 12.15 18.25
CA ALA A 309 -29.02 11.79 19.54
C ALA A 309 -28.49 10.35 19.54
N THR A 310 -29.22 9.42 18.91
CA THR A 310 -28.79 8.03 18.73
C THR A 310 -27.56 7.97 17.82
N LEU A 311 -27.54 8.73 16.73
CA LEU A 311 -26.40 8.83 15.82
C LEU A 311 -25.16 9.39 16.54
N ALA A 312 -25.33 10.44 17.35
CA ALA A 312 -24.26 11.02 18.18
C ALA A 312 -23.73 10.03 19.21
N GLY A 313 -24.63 9.41 19.98
CA GLY A 313 -24.28 8.44 21.02
C GLY A 313 -23.63 7.18 20.44
N PHE A 314 -24.16 6.64 19.34
CA PHE A 314 -23.60 5.46 18.71
C PHE A 314 -22.23 5.74 18.09
N SER A 315 -22.03 6.90 17.44
CA SER A 315 -20.71 7.33 16.95
C SER A 315 -19.70 7.48 18.10
N HIS A 316 -20.11 8.13 19.19
CA HIS A 316 -19.28 8.29 20.38
C HIS A 316 -18.90 6.94 21.01
N VAL A 317 -19.85 6.02 21.12
CA VAL A 317 -19.63 4.66 21.62
C VAL A 317 -18.73 3.85 20.68
N LEU A 318 -18.91 3.95 19.37
CA LEU A 318 -18.02 3.34 18.36
C LEU A 318 -16.58 3.82 18.54
N ASN A 319 -16.39 5.09 18.87
CA ASN A 319 -15.08 5.70 19.13
C ASN A 319 -14.43 5.20 20.44
N HIS A 320 -15.23 4.79 21.44
CA HIS A 320 -14.76 4.35 22.76
C HIS A 320 -14.67 2.82 22.94
N LEU A 321 -15.60 2.04 22.39
CA LEU A 321 -15.63 0.57 22.53
C LEU A 321 -14.73 -0.15 21.52
N VAL A 322 -14.44 0.48 20.40
CA VAL A 322 -13.58 -0.08 19.36
C VAL A 322 -12.44 0.90 19.12
N PRO A 323 -11.45 0.99 20.04
CA PRO A 323 -10.38 1.96 19.93
C PRO A 323 -9.78 1.92 18.52
N ALA A 324 -9.61 3.10 17.92
CA ALA A 324 -8.85 3.21 16.69
C ALA A 324 -7.46 2.58 16.92
N PRO A 325 -6.85 1.93 15.92
CA PRO A 325 -5.39 1.82 15.94
C PRO A 325 -4.87 3.24 16.18
N SER A 326 -3.88 3.39 17.05
CA SER A 326 -3.33 4.67 17.48
C SER A 326 -2.86 5.52 16.29
N HIS A 327 -3.76 6.30 15.69
CA HIS A 327 -3.40 7.36 14.75
C HIS A 327 -3.36 8.69 15.49
N GLN A 328 -2.24 8.87 16.18
CA GLN A 328 -1.32 10.00 16.01
C GLN A 328 0.10 9.43 16.24
N CYS A 329 0.48 8.41 15.47
CA CYS A 329 1.84 7.90 15.46
C CYS A 329 2.75 8.90 14.75
N THR A 330 3.73 9.41 15.48
CA THR A 330 4.93 10.00 14.88
C THR A 330 5.64 8.93 14.03
N ASP A 331 6.53 9.34 13.10
CA ASP A 331 7.24 8.43 12.19
C ASP A 331 7.98 7.27 12.90
N GLU A 332 8.26 7.39 14.21
CA GLU A 332 8.83 6.33 15.06
C GLU A 332 7.83 5.24 15.47
N GLU A 333 6.54 5.57 15.56
CA GLU A 333 5.48 4.71 16.09
C GLU A 333 4.67 4.08 14.93
N GLN A 334 4.79 4.63 13.72
CA GLN A 334 4.41 3.96 12.46
C GLN A 334 5.38 2.82 12.14
N ALA A 335 6.66 2.95 12.51
CA ALA A 335 7.61 1.85 12.51
C ALA A 335 7.19 0.76 13.53
N GLU A 336 6.82 1.11 14.77
CA GLU A 336 6.30 0.14 15.76
C GLU A 336 4.97 -0.53 15.38
N LEU A 337 4.09 0.13 14.63
CA LEU A 337 2.84 -0.47 14.13
C LEU A 337 3.07 -1.36 12.89
N TYR A 338 4.08 -1.04 12.07
CA TYR A 338 4.60 -1.94 11.05
C TYR A 338 5.33 -3.16 11.65
N LEU A 339 5.91 -3.01 12.84
CA LEU A 339 6.58 -4.04 13.65
C LEU A 339 5.61 -4.92 14.48
N SER A 340 4.42 -4.43 14.83
CA SER A 340 3.40 -5.18 15.60
C SER A 340 2.32 -5.84 14.74
N ASN A 341 1.93 -5.26 13.59
CA ASN A 341 1.16 -5.99 12.55
C ASN A 341 2.03 -7.02 11.80
N ALA A 342 3.32 -7.00 12.10
CA ALA A 342 4.34 -7.90 11.63
C ALA A 342 4.39 -9.23 12.42
N GLU A 343 3.83 -9.27 13.61
CA GLU A 343 3.98 -10.41 14.52
C GLU A 343 3.23 -11.68 14.04
N ASP A 344 2.35 -11.57 13.04
CA ASP A 344 1.50 -12.68 12.57
C ASP A 344 2.10 -13.46 11.37
N THR A 345 3.29 -13.09 10.86
CA THR A 345 4.04 -13.94 9.91
C THR A 345 5.46 -14.21 10.41
N PRO A 346 5.99 -15.45 10.28
CA PRO A 346 7.34 -15.79 10.74
C PRO A 346 8.40 -14.83 10.18
N GLU A 347 8.20 -14.40 8.93
CA GLU A 347 9.09 -13.49 8.22
C GLU A 347 9.21 -12.12 8.90
N GLN A 348 8.16 -11.59 9.52
CA GLN A 348 8.14 -10.23 10.05
C GLN A 348 8.59 -10.15 11.53
N GLU A 349 8.32 -11.16 12.37
CA GLU A 349 8.88 -11.26 13.73
C GLU A 349 10.43 -11.20 13.70
N ILE A 350 11.02 -11.83 12.69
CA ILE A 350 12.45 -11.80 12.39
C ILE A 350 12.95 -10.37 12.19
N TYR A 351 12.30 -9.59 11.31
CA TYR A 351 12.75 -8.24 10.99
C TYR A 351 12.54 -7.29 12.17
N THR A 352 11.49 -7.51 12.97
CA THR A 352 11.26 -6.75 14.20
C THR A 352 12.39 -6.88 15.20
N ARG A 353 12.94 -8.08 15.38
CA ARG A 353 14.09 -8.30 16.27
C ARG A 353 15.36 -7.59 15.76
N MET A 354 15.56 -7.51 14.45
CA MET A 354 16.70 -6.83 13.83
C MET A 354 16.60 -5.31 13.90
N GLU A 355 15.40 -4.76 13.69
CA GLU A 355 15.14 -3.32 13.83
C GLU A 355 15.30 -2.86 15.28
N LEU A 356 14.78 -3.63 16.25
CA LEU A 356 15.00 -3.40 17.67
C LEU A 356 16.49 -3.40 18.05
N HIS A 357 17.27 -4.35 17.53
CA HIS A 357 18.71 -4.37 17.77
C HIS A 357 19.42 -3.12 17.23
N THR A 358 19.04 -2.67 16.02
CA THR A 358 19.60 -1.46 15.39
C THR A 358 19.22 -0.18 16.15
N LEU A 359 17.98 -0.09 16.63
CA LEU A 359 17.49 1.02 17.45
C LEU A 359 18.15 1.05 18.84
N GLN A 360 18.42 -0.12 19.44
CA GLN A 360 19.18 -0.24 20.68
C GLN A 360 20.60 0.34 20.50
N THR A 361 21.32 -0.01 19.43
CA THR A 361 22.65 0.54 19.15
C THR A 361 22.61 2.07 18.94
N LEU A 362 21.54 2.59 18.33
CA LEU A 362 21.31 4.03 18.17
C LEU A 362 21.04 4.75 19.50
N SER A 363 20.35 4.09 20.43
CA SER A 363 20.05 4.64 21.76
C SER A 363 21.31 4.74 22.64
N GLU A 364 22.18 3.72 22.59
CA GLU A 364 23.47 3.69 23.29
C GLU A 364 24.44 4.79 22.76
N ARG A 365 24.29 5.17 21.48
CA ARG A 365 25.03 6.27 20.83
C ARG A 365 24.77 7.64 21.48
N LYS A 366 23.61 7.86 22.14
CA LYS A 366 23.32 9.12 22.84
C LYS A 366 24.09 9.26 24.16
N GLU A 367 24.68 8.18 24.69
CA GLU A 367 25.40 8.19 25.96
C GLU A 367 26.93 8.19 25.84
N SER A 368 27.49 7.81 24.69
CA SER A 368 28.95 7.82 24.48
C SER A 368 29.38 8.89 23.47
N SER A 369 30.01 9.96 23.95
CA SER A 369 30.75 10.92 23.14
C SER A 369 32.11 10.33 22.71
N PRO A 370 32.39 10.14 21.41
CA PRO A 370 33.72 9.76 20.98
C PRO A 370 34.52 11.02 20.61
N LYS A 371 35.51 11.34 21.45
CA LYS A 371 36.67 12.13 21.03
C LYS A 371 37.66 11.20 20.34
N GLU A 372 38.26 11.73 19.27
CA GLU A 372 39.51 11.33 18.60
C GLU A 372 39.43 10.63 17.22
N MET A 373 39.78 11.44 16.22
CA MET A 373 40.85 11.28 15.21
C MET A 373 40.72 10.21 14.11
N TYR A 374 40.54 10.71 12.89
CA TYR A 374 40.66 10.00 11.62
C TYR A 374 42.13 9.79 11.24
N THR A 375 42.46 8.60 10.77
CA THR A 375 43.60 8.40 9.85
C THR A 375 43.15 7.45 8.76
N ALA A 376 43.41 7.82 7.51
CA ALA A 376 43.10 7.01 6.34
C ALA A 376 43.69 5.60 6.51
N VAL A 377 42.83 4.59 6.42
CA VAL A 377 43.22 3.19 6.48
C VAL A 377 43.53 2.76 5.05
N GLU A 378 44.82 2.64 4.73
CA GLU A 378 45.26 1.96 3.52
C GLU A 378 44.88 0.48 3.62
N LEU A 379 44.03 -0.01 2.71
CA LEU A 379 43.96 -1.44 2.46
C LEU A 379 45.32 -1.87 1.91
N HIS A 380 46.02 -2.69 2.68
CA HIS A 380 46.99 -3.58 2.07
C HIS A 380 46.26 -4.42 1.04
N THR A 381 46.65 -4.21 -0.21
CA THR A 381 46.26 -4.99 -1.37
C THR A 381 46.23 -6.46 -1.00
N MET A 382 45.06 -7.09 -1.20
CA MET A 382 45.00 -8.54 -1.47
C MET A 382 46.13 -8.83 -2.48
N PRO A 383 46.96 -9.86 -2.25
CA PRO A 383 48.16 -10.07 -3.03
C PRO A 383 47.81 -10.05 -4.51
N THR A 384 48.33 -9.05 -5.22
CA THR A 384 48.21 -8.96 -6.67
C THR A 384 48.73 -10.27 -7.24
N LEU A 385 47.90 -10.94 -8.04
CA LEU A 385 48.27 -12.07 -8.86
C LEU A 385 49.32 -11.63 -9.91
N SER A 386 50.56 -11.40 -9.48
CA SER A 386 51.71 -11.25 -10.38
C SER A 386 52.63 -12.48 -10.34
N GLU A 387 52.31 -13.52 -9.56
CA GLU A 387 53.11 -14.74 -9.48
C GLU A 387 52.25 -16.02 -9.57
N ARG A 388 51.48 -16.13 -10.66
CA ARG A 388 51.18 -17.43 -11.27
C ARG A 388 51.33 -17.30 -12.79
N LYS A 389 52.58 -17.18 -13.22
CA LYS A 389 52.96 -17.68 -14.55
C LYS A 389 53.08 -19.19 -14.43
N ASP A 390 52.45 -19.89 -15.35
CA ASP A 390 52.56 -21.34 -15.61
C ASP A 390 51.53 -22.24 -14.91
N SER A 391 50.25 -22.04 -15.19
CA SER A 391 49.34 -23.18 -15.43
C SER A 391 48.29 -22.82 -16.47
N LYS A 392 48.49 -23.28 -17.71
CA LYS A 392 47.48 -23.29 -18.75
C LYS A 392 46.31 -24.21 -18.37
N ASP A 393 45.11 -23.72 -18.64
CA ASP A 393 43.87 -24.46 -18.94
C ASP A 393 43.18 -25.24 -17.80
N ALA A 394 42.54 -24.50 -16.90
CA ALA A 394 41.29 -24.94 -16.26
C ALA A 394 40.37 -23.72 -16.11
N GLU A 395 39.39 -23.56 -17.00
CA GLU A 395 38.34 -22.55 -16.85
C GLU A 395 37.51 -22.84 -15.59
N CYS A 396 37.16 -21.80 -14.82
CA CYS A 396 36.24 -21.95 -13.70
C CYS A 396 34.89 -22.45 -14.24
N PRO A 397 34.33 -23.56 -13.72
CA PRO A 397 33.09 -24.14 -14.24
C PRO A 397 31.83 -23.34 -13.84
N VAL A 398 31.98 -22.21 -13.13
CA VAL A 398 30.92 -21.22 -12.88
C VAL A 398 30.95 -20.17 -14.00
N PRO A 399 29.88 -20.07 -14.81
CA PRO A 399 29.76 -19.01 -15.82
C PRO A 399 29.92 -17.62 -15.21
N PRO A 400 30.61 -16.66 -15.87
CA PRO A 400 30.86 -15.32 -15.33
C PRO A 400 29.63 -14.41 -15.46
N ILE A 401 28.48 -14.87 -14.95
CA ILE A 401 27.19 -14.17 -14.96
C ILE A 401 26.71 -14.02 -13.52
N VAL A 402 26.30 -12.81 -13.14
CA VAL A 402 25.67 -12.51 -11.85
C VAL A 402 24.21 -12.16 -12.11
N TRP A 403 23.30 -12.90 -11.49
CA TRP A 403 21.87 -12.67 -11.53
C TRP A 403 21.44 -11.89 -10.30
N ILE A 404 20.82 -10.73 -10.52
CA ILE A 404 20.22 -9.91 -9.46
C ILE A 404 18.79 -9.59 -9.85
N TYR A 405 17.84 -9.98 -9.00
CA TYR A 405 16.42 -9.89 -9.30
C TYR A 405 15.71 -8.83 -8.46
N TRP A 406 14.89 -8.01 -9.13
CA TRP A 406 13.91 -7.15 -8.46
C TRP A 406 12.57 -7.26 -9.19
N GLU A 407 11.58 -7.82 -8.48
CA GLU A 407 10.29 -8.24 -9.05
C GLU A 407 9.58 -7.12 -9.82
N GLN A 408 9.54 -5.90 -9.27
CA GLN A 408 8.81 -4.75 -9.82
C GLN A 408 9.55 -4.01 -10.95
N GLY A 409 10.79 -4.41 -11.26
CA GLY A 409 11.64 -3.68 -12.21
C GLY A 409 12.61 -2.71 -11.54
N TRP A 410 13.78 -2.54 -12.15
CA TRP A 410 14.91 -1.83 -11.54
C TRP A 410 14.77 -0.31 -11.50
N ASP A 411 13.78 0.25 -12.21
CA ASP A 411 13.46 1.67 -12.14
C ASP A 411 12.89 2.07 -10.78
N ASP A 412 12.09 1.18 -10.18
CA ASP A 412 11.45 1.37 -8.87
C ASP A 412 12.18 0.65 -7.73
N ALA A 413 13.38 0.12 -7.98
CA ALA A 413 14.17 -0.54 -6.95
C ALA A 413 14.65 0.46 -5.88
N PRO A 414 14.58 0.10 -4.57
CA PRO A 414 15.10 0.94 -3.49
C PRO A 414 16.56 1.36 -3.73
N LEU A 415 16.94 2.53 -3.22
CA LEU A 415 18.29 3.07 -3.39
C LEU A 415 19.37 2.09 -2.96
N ILE A 416 19.18 1.39 -1.84
CA ILE A 416 20.16 0.39 -1.37
C ILE A 416 20.32 -0.78 -2.35
N CYS A 417 19.24 -1.22 -2.99
CA CYS A 417 19.30 -2.31 -3.98
C CYS A 417 20.10 -1.87 -5.22
N ARG A 418 19.89 -0.62 -5.65
CA ARG A 418 20.65 -0.01 -6.75
C ARG A 418 22.14 0.15 -6.40
N ILE A 419 22.46 0.54 -5.17
CA ILE A 419 23.85 0.60 -4.66
C ILE A 419 24.48 -0.79 -4.68
N CYS A 420 23.79 -1.81 -4.18
CA CYS A 420 24.27 -3.19 -4.21
C CYS A 420 24.54 -3.66 -5.64
N ALA A 421 23.60 -3.48 -6.58
CA ALA A 421 23.82 -3.88 -7.97
C ALA A 421 24.99 -3.13 -8.64
N SER A 422 25.12 -1.82 -8.37
CA SER A 422 26.25 -1.02 -8.85
C SER A 422 27.58 -1.53 -8.29
N SER A 423 27.62 -1.96 -7.02
CA SER A 423 28.85 -2.52 -6.43
C SER A 423 29.31 -3.78 -7.17
N TRP A 424 28.39 -4.67 -7.55
CA TRP A 424 28.70 -5.86 -8.36
C TRP A 424 29.27 -5.48 -9.73
N GLU A 425 28.65 -4.52 -10.43
CA GLU A 425 29.07 -4.05 -11.76
C GLU A 425 30.49 -3.46 -11.72
N GLN A 426 30.82 -2.70 -10.67
CA GLN A 426 32.11 -2.01 -10.57
C GLN A 426 33.26 -2.93 -10.18
N VAL A 427 33.06 -3.83 -9.20
CA VAL A 427 34.14 -4.70 -8.70
C VAL A 427 34.33 -5.97 -9.54
N ASN A 428 33.39 -6.29 -10.45
CA ASN A 428 33.48 -7.44 -11.34
C ASN A 428 33.38 -7.05 -12.84
N PRO A 429 34.30 -6.23 -13.38
CA PRO A 429 34.21 -5.73 -14.76
C PRO A 429 34.28 -6.81 -15.83
N ASN A 430 34.78 -8.01 -15.48
CA ASN A 430 34.90 -9.16 -16.37
C ASN A 430 33.69 -10.11 -16.28
N MET A 431 32.65 -9.74 -15.55
CA MET A 431 31.42 -10.53 -15.39
C MET A 431 30.22 -9.79 -15.95
N GLU A 432 29.24 -10.53 -16.45
CA GLU A 432 27.97 -9.98 -16.88
C GLU A 432 27.02 -9.88 -15.67
N VAL A 433 26.79 -8.67 -15.16
CA VAL A 433 25.78 -8.44 -14.11
C VAL A 433 24.43 -8.18 -14.74
N ARG A 434 23.53 -9.18 -14.65
CA ARG A 434 22.17 -9.14 -15.18
C ARG A 434 21.16 -8.75 -14.10
N LYS A 435 20.77 -7.48 -14.15
CA LYS A 435 19.64 -6.91 -13.42
C LYS A 435 18.34 -7.31 -14.12
N ILE A 436 17.63 -8.26 -13.54
CA ILE A 436 16.40 -8.84 -14.11
C ILE A 436 15.19 -8.55 -13.23
N SER A 437 14.01 -8.65 -13.84
CA SER A 437 12.70 -8.39 -13.27
C SER A 437 11.71 -9.48 -13.66
N ARG A 438 10.46 -9.37 -13.21
CA ARG A 438 9.39 -10.29 -13.60
C ARG A 438 9.26 -10.42 -15.12
N ASP A 439 9.40 -9.31 -15.84
CA ASP A 439 9.11 -9.23 -17.27
C ASP A 439 10.14 -10.03 -18.10
N ASP A 440 11.35 -10.21 -17.58
CA ASP A 440 12.42 -10.97 -18.22
C ASP A 440 12.23 -12.49 -18.10
N LEU A 441 11.43 -12.95 -17.14
CA LEU A 441 11.35 -14.38 -16.78
C LEU A 441 10.74 -15.24 -17.89
N GLN A 442 9.81 -14.68 -18.67
CA GLN A 442 9.18 -15.40 -19.77
C GLN A 442 10.21 -15.81 -20.85
N GLU A 443 11.22 -14.98 -21.07
CA GLU A 443 12.30 -15.25 -22.03
C GLU A 443 13.40 -16.12 -21.41
N LEU A 444 13.74 -15.88 -20.15
CA LEU A 444 14.87 -16.54 -19.48
C LEU A 444 14.56 -17.97 -19.04
N ILE A 445 13.33 -18.27 -18.60
CA ILE A 445 12.91 -19.60 -18.12
C ILE A 445 11.54 -20.02 -18.69
N PRO A 446 11.33 -20.01 -20.03
CA PRO A 446 10.07 -20.37 -20.68
C PRO A 446 9.48 -21.73 -20.28
N GLU A 447 10.32 -22.72 -20.03
CA GLU A 447 9.90 -24.06 -19.59
C GLU A 447 9.24 -24.07 -18.21
N GLU A 448 9.42 -23.02 -17.41
CA GLU A 448 8.83 -22.89 -16.08
C GLU A 448 7.57 -21.97 -16.09
N ILE A 449 7.11 -21.50 -17.26
CA ILE A 449 5.94 -20.58 -17.40
C ILE A 449 4.65 -21.19 -16.80
N ASP A 450 4.40 -22.48 -17.02
CA ASP A 450 3.20 -23.14 -16.47
C ASP A 450 3.22 -23.16 -14.93
N THR A 451 4.42 -23.29 -14.35
CA THR A 451 4.65 -23.13 -12.92
C THR A 451 4.45 -21.67 -12.50
N TRP A 452 4.89 -20.71 -13.31
CA TRP A 452 4.82 -19.27 -13.03
C TRP A 452 3.40 -18.75 -12.75
N ALA A 453 2.40 -19.23 -13.49
CA ALA A 453 0.99 -18.86 -13.24
C ALA A 453 0.50 -19.27 -11.83
N ARG A 454 1.07 -20.34 -11.27
CA ARG A 454 0.82 -20.74 -9.87
C ARG A 454 1.66 -19.92 -8.90
N LEU A 455 2.92 -19.65 -9.23
CA LEU A 455 3.82 -18.82 -8.43
C LEU A 455 3.27 -17.39 -8.24
N CYS A 456 2.48 -16.85 -9.17
CA CYS A 456 1.81 -15.56 -8.97
C CYS A 456 0.89 -15.49 -7.73
N LYS A 457 0.52 -16.65 -7.15
CA LYS A 457 -0.30 -16.76 -5.94
C LYS A 457 0.52 -16.87 -4.65
N ILE A 458 1.84 -17.04 -4.73
CA ILE A 458 2.73 -17.16 -3.57
C ILE A 458 3.48 -15.83 -3.35
N PRO A 459 3.95 -15.53 -2.11
CA PRO A 459 4.63 -14.28 -1.84
C PRO A 459 5.94 -14.12 -2.63
N VAL A 460 6.36 -12.87 -2.82
CA VAL A 460 7.49 -12.48 -3.68
C VAL A 460 8.79 -13.17 -3.26
N ALA A 461 9.02 -13.35 -1.95
CA ALA A 461 10.23 -13.99 -1.43
C ALA A 461 10.36 -15.44 -1.94
N GLN A 462 9.28 -16.22 -1.89
CA GLN A 462 9.28 -17.62 -2.34
C GLN A 462 9.30 -17.73 -3.87
N ARG A 463 8.68 -16.77 -4.58
CA ARG A 463 8.86 -16.66 -6.04
C ARG A 463 10.33 -16.44 -6.40
N THR A 464 10.98 -15.55 -5.68
CA THR A 464 12.40 -15.23 -5.88
C THR A 464 13.29 -16.44 -5.62
N ASP A 465 12.97 -17.24 -4.59
CA ASP A 465 13.64 -18.52 -4.34
C ASP A 465 13.56 -19.48 -5.54
N PHE A 466 12.38 -19.56 -6.18
CA PHE A 466 12.18 -20.40 -7.35
C PHE A 466 12.97 -19.86 -8.55
N VAL A 467 12.87 -18.56 -8.83
CA VAL A 467 13.60 -17.88 -9.93
C VAL A 467 15.09 -18.10 -9.81
N ARG A 468 15.65 -17.94 -8.60
CA ARG A 468 17.06 -18.22 -8.31
C ARG A 468 17.48 -19.61 -8.75
N LEU A 469 16.77 -20.63 -8.28
CA LEU A 469 17.12 -22.02 -8.56
C LEU A 469 16.90 -22.38 -10.04
N ALA A 470 15.85 -21.84 -10.67
CA ALA A 470 15.57 -22.05 -12.10
C ALA A 470 16.66 -21.45 -12.99
N LEU A 471 17.08 -20.21 -12.74
CA LEU A 471 18.16 -19.55 -13.49
C LEU A 471 19.49 -20.27 -13.31
N LEU A 472 19.85 -20.63 -12.08
CA LEU A 472 21.10 -21.34 -11.81
C LEU A 472 21.10 -22.76 -12.39
N LYS A 473 19.97 -23.46 -12.37
CA LYS A 473 19.85 -24.76 -13.03
C LYS A 473 20.09 -24.63 -14.53
N ARG A 474 19.51 -23.62 -15.18
CA ARG A 474 19.58 -23.46 -16.63
C ARG A 474 20.92 -22.88 -17.10
N PHE A 475 21.33 -21.77 -16.52
CA PHE A 475 22.48 -20.99 -16.99
C PHE A 475 23.71 -21.13 -16.11
N GLY A 476 23.57 -21.61 -14.87
CA GLY A 476 24.63 -21.48 -13.87
C GLY A 476 24.91 -20.02 -13.53
N GLY A 477 26.11 -19.77 -13.05
CA GLY A 477 26.59 -18.46 -12.63
C GLY A 477 26.39 -18.23 -11.15
N ILE A 478 26.22 -16.97 -10.79
CA ILE A 478 26.07 -16.51 -9.41
C ILE A 478 24.70 -15.87 -9.25
N TRP A 479 23.93 -16.31 -8.26
CA TRP A 479 22.84 -15.53 -7.73
C TRP A 479 23.35 -14.63 -6.62
N ALA A 480 22.98 -13.36 -6.68
CA ALA A 480 23.13 -12.42 -5.58
C ALA A 480 21.79 -11.74 -5.31
N ASP A 481 21.32 -11.79 -4.06
CA ASP A 481 20.15 -11.00 -3.67
C ASP A 481 20.34 -9.52 -3.99
N SER A 482 19.24 -8.81 -4.31
CA SER A 482 19.28 -7.38 -4.63
C SER A 482 19.85 -6.50 -3.53
N THR A 483 19.90 -6.98 -2.29
CA THR A 483 20.48 -6.28 -1.14
C THR A 483 21.86 -6.81 -0.72
N LEU A 484 22.53 -7.59 -1.57
CA LEU A 484 23.88 -8.11 -1.31
C LEU A 484 24.93 -7.15 -1.89
N PHE A 485 25.65 -6.43 -1.04
CA PHE A 485 26.73 -5.53 -1.44
C PHE A 485 28.01 -6.32 -1.74
N CYS A 486 28.70 -6.01 -2.84
CA CYS A 486 29.95 -6.64 -3.24
C CYS A 486 31.12 -5.67 -3.00
N ALA A 487 31.99 -5.98 -2.04
CA ALA A 487 33.10 -5.12 -1.66
C ALA A 487 34.40 -5.42 -2.42
N ALA A 488 34.50 -6.60 -3.04
CA ALA A 488 35.68 -7.04 -3.77
C ALA A 488 35.31 -8.00 -4.91
N PRO A 489 36.20 -8.24 -5.89
CA PRO A 489 35.95 -9.20 -6.97
C PRO A 489 35.62 -10.60 -6.44
N VAL A 490 34.51 -11.19 -6.90
CA VAL A 490 33.99 -12.45 -6.36
C VAL A 490 34.70 -13.68 -6.92
N MET A 491 35.10 -13.66 -8.21
CA MET A 491 35.65 -14.83 -8.88
C MET A 491 37.00 -15.27 -8.29
N PRO A 492 37.97 -14.37 -8.04
CA PRO A 492 39.22 -14.78 -7.38
C PRO A 492 38.98 -15.38 -6.00
N TRP A 493 38.00 -14.87 -5.25
CA TRP A 493 37.61 -15.42 -3.97
C TRP A 493 37.00 -16.82 -4.12
N LEU A 494 36.04 -17.01 -5.03
CA LEU A 494 35.47 -18.33 -5.32
C LEU A 494 36.54 -19.34 -5.73
N GLU A 495 37.43 -18.97 -6.66
CA GLU A 495 38.54 -19.82 -7.13
C GLU A 495 39.50 -20.21 -5.99
N SER A 496 39.72 -19.32 -5.02
CA SER A 496 40.57 -19.59 -3.86
C SER A 496 40.03 -20.67 -2.92
N LEU A 497 38.71 -20.93 -2.93
CA LEU A 497 38.05 -21.94 -2.11
C LEU A 497 38.29 -23.39 -2.58
N CYS A 498 39.20 -23.60 -3.55
CA CYS A 498 39.56 -24.89 -4.14
C CYS A 498 38.39 -25.58 -4.84
N PHE A 499 37.99 -25.05 -6.00
CA PHE A 499 36.95 -25.68 -6.82
C PHE A 499 37.40 -26.98 -7.48
N VAL A 500 36.53 -27.99 -7.41
CA VAL A 500 36.59 -29.22 -8.20
C VAL A 500 36.47 -28.85 -9.69
N LYS A 501 37.36 -29.41 -10.53
CA LYS A 501 37.58 -28.97 -11.92
C LYS A 501 36.37 -29.14 -12.85
N ASP A 502 35.39 -29.97 -12.50
CA ASP A 502 34.34 -30.39 -13.45
C ASP A 502 32.94 -29.85 -13.14
N GLN A 503 32.60 -29.60 -11.87
CA GLN A 503 31.30 -29.05 -11.45
C GLN A 503 31.43 -28.24 -10.16
N ALA A 504 30.97 -26.99 -10.20
CA ALA A 504 31.02 -26.07 -9.07
C ALA A 504 29.65 -25.89 -8.43
N PHE A 505 29.63 -25.87 -7.10
CA PHE A 505 28.52 -25.37 -6.30
C PHE A 505 29.05 -24.74 -5.00
N PHE A 506 28.48 -23.60 -4.62
CA PHE A 506 28.79 -22.92 -3.37
C PHE A 506 27.55 -22.19 -2.84
N VAL A 507 27.38 -22.27 -1.52
CA VAL A 507 26.42 -21.51 -0.70
C VAL A 507 27.10 -21.21 0.64
N PHE A 508 26.68 -20.15 1.33
CA PHE A 508 27.19 -19.89 2.67
C PHE A 508 26.62 -20.91 3.67
N ASP A 509 27.48 -21.41 4.53
CA ASP A 509 27.17 -22.40 5.54
C ASP A 509 26.58 -21.75 6.80
N ARG A 510 25.57 -22.37 7.39
CA ARG A 510 24.96 -21.91 8.66
C ARG A 510 25.09 -22.95 9.77
N SER A 511 25.90 -23.99 9.57
CA SER A 511 26.04 -25.08 10.53
C SER A 511 26.63 -24.60 11.86
N ASP A 512 27.34 -23.47 11.85
CA ASP A 512 27.97 -22.83 13.01
C ASP A 512 27.11 -21.72 13.63
N SER A 513 25.87 -21.50 13.17
CA SER A 513 24.95 -20.43 13.62
C SER A 513 24.78 -20.36 15.14
N SER A 514 24.84 -21.49 15.84
CA SER A 514 24.77 -21.55 17.31
C SER A 514 25.93 -20.85 18.03
N HIS A 515 27.03 -20.55 17.33
CA HIS A 515 28.21 -19.87 17.86
C HIS A 515 28.27 -18.39 17.45
N TRP A 516 27.33 -17.91 16.64
CA TRP A 516 27.30 -16.51 16.24
C TRP A 516 26.91 -15.63 17.44
N PRO A 517 27.45 -14.40 17.54
CA PRO A 517 27.07 -13.47 18.60
C PRO A 517 25.55 -13.21 18.64
N TYR A 518 24.95 -13.14 17.45
CA TYR A 518 23.52 -12.97 17.25
C TYR A 518 23.11 -13.58 15.92
N ASP A 519 22.12 -14.47 15.93
CA ASP A 519 21.42 -14.95 14.74
C ASP A 519 19.91 -14.93 15.01
N PRO A 520 19.13 -14.06 14.34
CA PRO A 520 17.69 -14.01 14.56
C PRO A 520 16.97 -15.29 14.10
N PHE A 521 17.65 -16.16 13.35
CA PHE A 521 17.10 -17.38 12.74
C PHE A 521 17.55 -18.68 13.40
N LEU A 522 18.22 -18.62 14.55
CA LEU A 522 18.79 -19.81 15.20
C LEU A 522 17.74 -20.91 15.45
N SER A 523 16.51 -20.53 15.80
CA SER A 523 15.41 -21.47 16.07
C SER A 523 14.94 -22.25 14.85
N GLU A 524 15.22 -21.77 13.64
CA GLU A 524 14.79 -22.40 12.38
C GLU A 524 15.71 -23.54 11.94
N GLY A 525 16.88 -23.71 12.59
CA GLY A 525 17.80 -24.81 12.31
C GLY A 525 18.34 -24.80 10.87
N LEU A 526 18.51 -23.62 10.27
CA LEU A 526 18.96 -23.48 8.89
C LEU A 526 20.41 -24.01 8.73
N ARG A 527 20.63 -24.90 7.75
CA ARG A 527 21.96 -25.44 7.41
C ARG A 527 22.75 -24.58 6.41
N LEU A 528 22.09 -23.66 5.69
CA LEU A 528 22.72 -22.79 4.67
C LEU A 528 21.98 -21.46 4.53
N SER A 529 22.59 -20.50 3.86
CA SER A 529 21.93 -19.28 3.38
C SER A 529 21.81 -19.28 1.86
N ASN A 530 20.62 -18.98 1.33
CA ASN A 530 20.35 -18.97 -0.11
C ASN A 530 20.45 -17.58 -0.78
N PHE A 531 20.84 -16.52 -0.06
CA PHE A 531 21.00 -15.16 -0.60
C PHE A 531 22.17 -15.02 -1.60
N PHE A 532 23.09 -15.99 -1.60
CA PHE A 532 24.20 -16.11 -2.53
C PHE A 532 24.38 -17.58 -2.89
N ILE A 533 24.36 -17.89 -4.20
CA ILE A 533 24.62 -19.24 -4.69
C ILE A 533 25.47 -19.14 -5.95
N ALA A 534 26.59 -19.83 -6.00
CA ALA A 534 27.37 -20.01 -7.23
C ALA A 534 27.22 -21.45 -7.70
N ALA A 535 26.91 -21.68 -8.98
CA ALA A 535 26.75 -23.01 -9.52
C ALA A 535 27.12 -23.12 -11.00
N SER A 536 27.61 -24.27 -11.41
CA SER A 536 27.64 -24.66 -12.83
C SER A 536 26.22 -24.88 -13.36
N SER A 537 26.00 -24.63 -14.65
CA SER A 537 24.74 -24.99 -15.31
C SER A 537 24.48 -26.50 -15.15
N GLY A 538 23.24 -26.86 -14.84
CA GLY A 538 22.83 -28.25 -14.66
C GLY A 538 23.40 -28.93 -13.40
N HIS A 539 23.99 -28.18 -12.45
CA HIS A 539 24.60 -28.78 -11.27
C HIS A 539 23.62 -29.71 -10.53
N ALA A 540 24.14 -30.84 -10.06
CA ALA A 540 23.34 -31.93 -9.51
C ALA A 540 22.59 -31.54 -8.22
N LEU A 541 23.17 -30.67 -7.39
CA LEU A 541 22.51 -30.11 -6.18
C LEU A 541 21.45 -29.09 -6.56
N THR A 542 21.73 -28.12 -7.44
CA THR A 542 20.78 -27.08 -7.86
C THR A 542 19.55 -27.70 -8.52
N SER A 543 19.75 -28.68 -9.40
CA SER A 543 18.68 -29.36 -10.11
C SER A 543 17.76 -30.14 -9.17
N ALA A 544 18.35 -30.87 -8.21
CA ALA A 544 17.58 -31.61 -7.22
C ALA A 544 16.89 -30.66 -6.23
N TRP A 545 17.56 -29.58 -5.82
CA TRP A 545 16.98 -28.57 -4.94
C TRP A 545 15.72 -27.93 -5.54
N LEU A 546 15.79 -27.48 -6.81
CA LEU A 546 14.63 -26.92 -7.51
C LEU A 546 13.46 -27.91 -7.55
N GLU A 547 13.74 -29.19 -7.80
CA GLU A 547 12.72 -30.23 -7.87
C GLU A 547 12.07 -30.50 -6.50
N HIS A 548 12.85 -30.57 -5.42
CA HIS A 548 12.30 -30.70 -4.07
C HIS A 548 11.47 -29.48 -3.66
N PHE A 549 11.92 -28.28 -4.04
CA PHE A 549 11.21 -27.05 -3.76
C PHE A 549 9.91 -26.96 -4.55
N ARG A 550 9.91 -27.34 -5.83
CA ARG A 550 8.70 -27.42 -6.67
C ARG A 550 7.59 -28.24 -6.01
N ARG A 551 7.93 -29.38 -5.39
CA ARG A 551 6.95 -30.21 -4.67
C ARG A 551 6.36 -29.51 -3.43
N GLU A 552 7.14 -28.68 -2.73
CA GLU A 552 6.60 -27.89 -1.61
C GLU A 552 5.62 -26.81 -2.09
N LEU A 553 5.88 -26.24 -3.26
CA LEU A 553 5.02 -25.23 -3.87
C LEU A 553 3.67 -25.80 -4.36
N GLU A 554 3.50 -27.13 -4.39
CA GLU A 554 2.22 -27.78 -4.68
C GLU A 554 1.31 -27.89 -3.44
N GLY A 555 1.82 -27.62 -2.23
CA GLY A 555 1.05 -27.68 -0.99
C GLY A 555 0.13 -26.48 -0.77
N ASP A 556 -0.85 -26.63 0.14
CA ASP A 556 -1.83 -25.58 0.47
C ASP A 556 -1.24 -24.39 1.24
N THR A 557 -0.08 -24.58 1.91
CA THR A 557 0.60 -23.56 2.73
C THR A 557 2.11 -23.64 2.52
N ILE A 558 2.77 -22.49 2.39
CA ILE A 558 4.22 -22.39 2.14
C ILE A 558 4.87 -21.59 3.28
N HIS A 559 5.82 -22.21 3.98
CA HIS A 559 6.61 -21.56 5.04
C HIS A 559 7.64 -20.58 4.44
N TYR A 560 8.06 -19.57 5.19
CA TYR A 560 9.06 -18.61 4.71
C TYR A 560 10.38 -19.29 4.29
N PHE A 561 10.90 -20.21 5.11
CA PHE A 561 12.10 -20.98 4.83
C PHE A 561 11.89 -22.27 4.01
N SER A 562 10.76 -22.41 3.31
CA SER A 562 10.47 -23.61 2.50
C SER A 562 11.61 -23.97 1.55
N CYS A 563 12.21 -22.98 0.86
CA CYS A 563 13.37 -23.23 0.01
C CYS A 563 14.54 -23.88 0.79
N HIS A 564 14.79 -23.49 2.04
CA HIS A 564 15.85 -24.08 2.86
C HIS A 564 15.47 -25.51 3.29
N PHE A 565 14.23 -25.72 3.72
CA PHE A 565 13.74 -27.04 4.12
C PHE A 565 13.70 -28.02 2.96
N ALA A 566 13.37 -27.57 1.74
CA ALA A 566 13.49 -28.37 0.53
C ALA A 566 14.92 -28.88 0.30
N PHE A 567 15.94 -28.06 0.58
CA PHE A 567 17.32 -28.50 0.51
C PHE A 567 17.66 -29.52 1.60
N HIS A 568 17.18 -29.31 2.83
CA HIS A 568 17.43 -30.26 3.92
C HIS A 568 16.82 -31.62 3.60
N ARG A 569 15.56 -31.64 3.15
CA ARG A 569 14.87 -32.87 2.73
C ARG A 569 15.60 -33.55 1.58
N MET A 570 16.09 -32.80 0.59
CA MET A 570 16.92 -33.36 -0.48
C MET A 570 18.16 -34.09 0.08
N LEU A 571 18.87 -33.48 1.04
CA LEU A 571 20.03 -34.12 1.65
C LEU A 571 19.66 -35.30 2.56
N ASP A 572 18.51 -35.25 3.22
CA ASP A 572 18.06 -36.29 4.13
C ASP A 572 17.55 -37.53 3.35
N GLU A 573 16.96 -37.33 2.17
CA GLU A 573 16.43 -38.38 1.29
C GLU A 573 17.49 -38.98 0.34
N ASP A 574 18.46 -38.20 -0.16
CA ASP A 574 19.47 -38.66 -1.14
C ASP A 574 20.90 -38.64 -0.57
N THR A 575 21.45 -39.84 -0.33
CA THR A 575 22.79 -40.01 0.25
C THR A 575 23.90 -39.52 -0.69
N SER A 576 23.71 -39.62 -2.02
CA SER A 576 24.68 -39.11 -2.99
C SER A 576 24.74 -37.59 -2.99
N LYS A 577 23.58 -36.92 -2.86
CA LYS A 577 23.54 -35.44 -2.72
C LYS A 577 24.14 -34.99 -1.40
N ARG A 578 23.90 -35.74 -0.31
CA ARG A 578 24.53 -35.47 0.98
C ARG A 578 26.05 -35.51 0.89
N GLN A 579 26.61 -36.56 0.28
CA GLN A 579 28.06 -36.68 0.08
C GLN A 579 28.61 -35.53 -0.78
N LEU A 580 27.93 -35.20 -1.89
CA LEU A 580 28.32 -34.09 -2.74
C LEU A 580 28.31 -32.75 -1.98
N PHE A 581 27.32 -32.51 -1.11
CA PHE A 581 27.28 -31.29 -0.29
C PHE A 581 28.32 -31.27 0.84
N HIS A 582 28.79 -32.44 1.32
CA HIS A 582 29.90 -32.51 2.27
C HIS A 582 31.23 -32.04 1.66
N GLU A 583 31.40 -32.21 0.35
CA GLU A 583 32.60 -31.77 -0.38
C GLU A 583 32.58 -30.28 -0.73
N VAL A 584 31.43 -29.62 -0.61
CA VAL A 584 31.29 -28.17 -0.85
C VAL A 584 32.04 -27.38 0.24
N PRO A 585 32.90 -26.40 -0.15
CA PRO A 585 33.60 -25.54 0.81
C PRO A 585 32.65 -24.89 1.81
N LYS A 586 33.04 -24.89 3.09
CA LYS A 586 32.24 -24.32 4.18
C LYS A 586 32.81 -22.97 4.58
N VAL A 587 32.12 -21.91 4.16
CA VAL A 587 32.38 -20.54 4.62
C VAL A 587 31.15 -20.08 5.39
N SER A 588 31.36 -19.63 6.62
CA SER A 588 30.28 -19.20 7.51
C SER A 588 29.48 -18.05 6.90
N ALA A 589 28.15 -18.15 6.98
CA ALA A 589 27.22 -17.07 6.66
C ALA A 589 27.27 -15.92 7.69
N GLN A 590 28.00 -16.06 8.80
CA GLN A 590 28.22 -14.97 9.73
C GLN A 590 28.93 -13.79 9.04
N HIS A 591 29.93 -14.07 8.19
CA HIS A 591 30.77 -13.00 7.62
C HIS A 591 29.99 -12.02 6.73
N PRO A 592 29.09 -12.46 5.83
CA PRO A 592 28.21 -11.52 5.13
C PRO A 592 27.19 -10.83 6.03
N HIS A 593 26.86 -11.38 7.20
CA HIS A 593 25.91 -10.78 8.13
C HIS A 593 26.57 -9.92 9.22
N THR A 594 27.88 -9.66 9.16
CA THR A 594 28.59 -8.89 10.20
C THR A 594 27.95 -7.51 10.43
N VAL A 595 27.60 -6.77 9.38
CA VAL A 595 26.95 -5.45 9.56
C VAL A 595 25.51 -5.59 10.02
N GLU A 596 24.80 -6.59 9.51
CA GLU A 596 23.36 -6.75 9.71
C GLU A 596 23.00 -7.35 11.09
N PHE A 597 23.77 -8.32 11.59
CA PHE A 597 23.49 -9.02 12.84
C PHE A 597 24.47 -8.72 13.97
N GLU A 598 25.74 -8.38 13.69
CA GLU A 598 26.75 -8.23 14.74
C GLU A 598 27.02 -6.76 15.11
N LEU A 599 27.23 -5.90 14.11
CA LEU A 599 27.62 -4.51 14.34
C LEU A 599 26.42 -3.57 14.40
N GLY A 600 25.39 -3.82 13.59
CA GLY A 600 24.30 -2.89 13.34
C GLY A 600 24.69 -1.79 12.34
N PHE A 601 23.79 -1.45 11.42
CA PHE A 601 24.08 -0.50 10.33
C PHE A 601 24.55 0.88 10.83
N ALA A 602 24.03 1.34 11.96
CA ALA A 602 24.28 2.67 12.51
C ALA A 602 25.40 2.75 13.57
N ALA A 603 26.07 1.63 13.88
CA ALA A 603 27.16 1.62 14.84
C ALA A 603 28.26 2.61 14.40
N PRO A 604 28.83 3.42 15.32
CA PRO A 604 29.92 4.33 14.99
C PRO A 604 31.11 3.59 14.37
N ALA A 605 31.73 4.17 13.35
CA ALA A 605 32.90 3.61 12.66
C ALA A 605 34.19 3.70 13.51
N THR A 606 34.20 3.01 14.65
CA THR A 606 35.37 2.88 15.52
C THR A 606 36.43 1.94 14.91
N SER A 607 37.65 1.97 15.44
CA SER A 607 38.72 1.04 15.01
C SER A 607 38.29 -0.43 15.09
N ASN A 608 37.58 -0.81 16.16
CA ASN A 608 37.07 -2.17 16.36
C ASN A 608 36.06 -2.58 15.27
N VAL A 609 35.14 -1.68 14.91
CA VAL A 609 34.16 -1.88 13.84
C VAL A 609 34.86 -2.04 12.50
N LEU A 610 35.82 -1.17 12.18
CA LEU A 610 36.60 -1.24 10.95
C LEU A 610 37.40 -2.54 10.85
N ASP A 611 37.99 -3.00 11.96
CA ASP A 611 38.75 -4.24 11.97
C ASP A 611 37.83 -5.48 11.88
N ALA A 612 36.63 -5.44 12.47
CA ALA A 612 35.61 -6.48 12.27
C ALA A 612 35.14 -6.56 10.81
N LEU A 613 34.91 -5.41 10.17
CA LEU A 613 34.58 -5.32 8.75
C LEU A 613 35.70 -5.91 7.88
N LYS A 614 36.96 -5.52 8.09
CA LYS A 614 38.11 -6.07 7.34
C LYS A 614 38.22 -7.58 7.49
N ARG A 615 38.13 -8.10 8.72
CA ARG A 615 38.19 -9.54 8.97
C ARG A 615 37.09 -10.28 8.21
N SER A 616 35.87 -9.75 8.26
CA SER A 616 34.72 -10.35 7.57
C SER A 616 34.87 -10.31 6.06
N LEU A 617 35.28 -9.17 5.50
CA LEU A 617 35.50 -8.98 4.06
C LEU A 617 36.67 -9.80 3.50
N THR A 618 37.62 -10.18 4.36
CA THR A 618 38.69 -11.12 4.00
C THR A 618 38.16 -12.54 3.84
N MET A 619 37.15 -12.92 4.62
CA MET A 619 36.54 -14.26 4.57
C MET A 619 35.47 -14.37 3.48
N ALA A 620 34.72 -13.30 3.23
CA ALA A 620 33.69 -13.23 2.20
C ALA A 620 33.64 -11.83 1.57
N PRO A 621 33.72 -11.67 0.25
CA PRO A 621 33.80 -10.36 -0.41
C PRO A 621 32.45 -9.63 -0.50
N VAL A 622 31.45 -10.10 0.23
CA VAL A 622 30.07 -9.62 0.16
C VAL A 622 29.52 -9.32 1.54
N MET A 623 28.58 -8.37 1.62
CA MET A 623 27.88 -8.01 2.84
C MET A 623 26.38 -7.95 2.58
N LYS A 624 25.59 -8.70 3.35
CA LYS A 624 24.13 -8.71 3.28
C LYS A 624 23.60 -7.46 3.97
N LEU A 625 22.78 -6.71 3.24
CA LEU A 625 22.06 -5.55 3.73
C LEU A 625 20.54 -5.81 3.66
N SER A 626 19.74 -4.87 4.16
CA SER A 626 18.28 -4.97 4.17
C SER A 626 17.63 -3.72 3.60
N SER A 627 16.83 -3.86 2.54
CA SER A 627 16.00 -2.77 2.00
C SER A 627 14.75 -2.48 2.84
N LYS A 628 14.38 -3.40 3.74
CA LYS A 628 13.30 -3.18 4.71
C LYS A 628 13.75 -2.20 5.80
N ILE A 629 14.99 -2.34 6.27
CA ILE A 629 15.62 -1.49 7.29
C ILE A 629 16.22 -0.22 6.66
N LEU A 630 17.01 -0.36 5.60
CA LEU A 630 17.67 0.75 4.91
C LEU A 630 16.76 1.37 3.84
N GLN A 631 15.58 1.83 4.27
CA GLN A 631 14.69 2.62 3.43
C GLN A 631 15.38 3.91 2.99
N ASP A 632 15.02 4.43 1.82
CA ASP A 632 15.74 5.51 1.15
C ASP A 632 15.96 6.74 2.06
N GLU A 633 14.96 7.16 2.83
CA GLU A 633 15.11 8.27 3.77
C GLU A 633 16.08 7.96 4.93
N PHE A 634 15.98 6.78 5.53
CA PHE A 634 16.85 6.37 6.64
C PHE A 634 18.29 6.20 6.18
N LEU A 635 18.48 5.57 5.01
CA LEU A 635 19.78 5.45 4.36
C LEU A 635 20.40 6.83 4.13
N LEU A 636 19.65 7.78 3.56
CA LEU A 636 20.14 9.14 3.33
C LEU A 636 20.48 9.87 4.64
N LYS A 637 19.67 9.71 5.70
CA LYS A 637 19.98 10.25 7.04
C LYS A 637 21.28 9.64 7.59
N LEU A 638 21.45 8.33 7.48
CA LEU A 638 22.62 7.61 7.98
C LEU A 638 23.90 8.00 7.22
N LEU A 639 23.81 8.19 5.90
CA LEU A 639 24.93 8.66 5.07
C LEU A 639 25.29 10.14 5.34
N ARG A 640 24.35 10.95 5.82
CA ARG A 640 24.58 12.36 6.19
C ARG A 640 25.20 12.51 7.58
N ALA A 641 24.95 11.56 8.48
CA ALA A 641 25.43 11.55 9.86
C ALA A 641 26.95 11.34 9.97
N GLU A 642 27.45 11.25 11.22
CA GLU A 642 28.83 10.83 11.48
C GLU A 642 29.11 9.42 10.95
N PRO A 643 30.36 9.08 10.59
CA PRO A 643 30.71 7.79 10.02
C PRO A 643 30.20 6.61 10.85
N SER A 644 29.44 5.75 10.19
CA SER A 644 28.83 4.54 10.71
C SER A 644 29.47 3.29 10.09
N ALA A 645 29.15 2.11 10.61
CA ALA A 645 29.55 0.83 10.04
C ALA A 645 29.10 0.71 8.58
N LEU A 646 27.88 1.16 8.24
CA LEU A 646 27.41 1.20 6.86
C LEU A 646 28.21 2.17 5.99
N SER A 647 28.44 3.41 6.44
CA SER A 647 29.21 4.37 5.62
C SER A 647 30.65 3.90 5.44
N ALA A 648 31.25 3.31 6.48
CA ALA A 648 32.58 2.72 6.40
C ALA A 648 32.61 1.58 5.37
N LEU A 649 31.66 0.65 5.40
CA LEU A 649 31.52 -0.41 4.39
C LEU A 649 31.41 0.16 2.97
N LEU A 650 30.62 1.21 2.77
CA LEU A 650 30.45 1.85 1.47
C LEU A 650 31.70 2.62 1.01
N ASP A 651 32.56 3.05 1.93
CA ASP A 651 33.85 3.71 1.67
C ASP A 651 35.00 2.70 1.42
N PHE A 652 34.85 1.41 1.77
CA PHE A 652 35.91 0.38 1.66
C PHE A 652 36.39 0.12 0.22
N HIS A 653 35.63 0.55 -0.76
CA HIS A 653 36.07 0.82 -2.12
C HIS A 653 35.44 2.16 -2.51
N ALA A 654 36.03 2.89 -3.45
CA ALA A 654 35.40 4.04 -4.09
C ALA A 654 34.18 3.61 -4.95
N ALA A 655 33.29 2.80 -4.37
CA ALA A 655 32.23 2.03 -5.00
C ALA A 655 31.05 2.88 -5.46
N LEU A 656 31.15 4.21 -5.30
CA LEU A 656 30.09 5.14 -5.63
C LEU A 656 30.69 6.48 -6.07
N ASP A 657 30.64 6.77 -7.37
CA ASP A 657 30.52 8.15 -7.89
C ASP A 657 29.25 8.86 -7.33
N VAL A 658 28.36 8.10 -6.70
CA VAL A 658 27.18 8.58 -5.96
C VAL A 658 27.54 9.24 -4.62
N LEU A 659 28.64 8.84 -3.95
CA LEU A 659 29.05 9.42 -2.66
C LEU A 659 29.55 10.87 -2.80
N PRO A 660 30.33 11.23 -3.84
CA PRO A 660 30.61 12.61 -4.22
C PRO A 660 29.36 13.43 -4.55
N LEU A 661 28.34 12.86 -5.23
CA LEU A 661 27.06 13.54 -5.52
C LEU A 661 26.23 13.79 -4.25
N ILE A 662 26.15 12.80 -3.35
CA ILE A 662 25.52 12.95 -2.03
C ILE A 662 26.31 13.93 -1.15
N LYS A 663 27.66 13.95 -1.26
CA LYS A 663 28.53 14.94 -0.58
C LYS A 663 28.42 16.35 -1.20
N GLN A 664 28.21 16.49 -2.51
CA GLN A 664 27.92 17.77 -3.17
C GLN A 664 26.52 18.28 -2.77
N ALA A 665 25.54 17.40 -2.67
CA ALA A 665 24.23 17.68 -2.10
C ALA A 665 24.25 17.85 -0.56
N LYS A 666 25.37 17.52 0.12
CA LYS A 666 25.60 17.87 1.53
C LYS A 666 25.94 19.36 1.68
N HIS A 667 26.43 20.00 0.62
CA HIS A 667 26.74 21.42 0.57
C HIS A 667 25.62 22.28 -0.02
N ALA A 668 24.84 21.75 -0.96
CA ALA A 668 23.60 22.38 -1.41
C ALA A 668 22.47 21.99 -0.46
N LYS A 669 21.75 22.93 0.15
CA LYS A 669 20.53 22.65 0.93
C LYS A 669 19.38 22.18 0.01
N ALA A 670 19.54 21.09 -0.71
CA ALA A 670 18.56 20.55 -1.65
C ALA A 670 17.60 19.59 -0.95
N ASP A 671 16.30 19.71 -1.24
CA ASP A 671 15.25 18.83 -0.72
C ASP A 671 15.36 17.42 -1.34
N VAL A 672 14.87 16.41 -0.61
CA VAL A 672 14.95 14.97 -0.97
C VAL A 672 14.47 14.65 -2.41
N PRO A 673 13.42 15.30 -2.96
CA PRO A 673 13.00 15.09 -4.35
C PRO A 673 14.04 15.53 -5.41
N GLU A 674 14.76 16.63 -5.18
CA GLU A 674 15.79 17.12 -6.13
C GLU A 674 17.00 16.17 -6.20
N LEU A 675 17.31 15.49 -5.10
CA LEU A 675 18.39 14.49 -5.03
C LEU A 675 18.04 13.21 -5.80
N VAL A 676 16.77 12.78 -5.74
CA VAL A 676 16.27 11.65 -6.54
C VAL A 676 16.26 12.00 -8.03
N ASP A 677 15.94 13.25 -8.37
CA ASP A 677 15.98 13.72 -9.76
C ASP A 677 17.41 13.96 -10.28
N LEU A 678 18.37 14.34 -9.43
CA LEU A 678 19.81 14.40 -9.77
C LEU A 678 20.38 13.01 -10.11
N VAL A 679 20.00 11.98 -9.35
CA VAL A 679 20.36 10.57 -9.64
C VAL A 679 19.68 10.09 -10.93
N LYS A 680 18.48 10.58 -11.26
CA LYS A 680 17.85 10.35 -12.57
C LYS A 680 18.57 11.08 -13.71
N HIS A 681 19.08 12.29 -13.49
CA HIS A 681 19.76 13.07 -14.53
C HIS A 681 21.12 12.46 -14.92
N GLU A 682 21.79 11.75 -14.01
CA GLU A 682 22.98 10.95 -14.32
C GLU A 682 22.68 9.79 -15.28
N ARG A 683 21.43 9.25 -15.30
CA ARG A 683 21.01 8.23 -16.30
C ARG A 683 21.17 8.71 -17.73
N GLU A 684 20.95 10.00 -18.02
CA GLU A 684 21.17 10.56 -19.35
C GLU A 684 22.66 10.62 -19.73
N ILE A 685 23.54 10.78 -18.74
CA ILE A 685 24.99 10.82 -18.93
C ILE A 685 25.55 9.40 -19.09
N THR A 686 25.15 8.45 -18.23
CA THR A 686 25.59 7.04 -18.33
C THR A 686 25.05 6.37 -19.59
N GLN A 687 23.85 6.72 -20.04
CA GLN A 687 23.29 6.24 -21.31
C GLN A 687 24.02 6.83 -22.52
N ARG A 688 24.40 8.12 -22.48
CA ARG A 688 25.25 8.75 -23.52
C ARG A 688 26.67 8.16 -23.57
N VAL A 689 27.23 7.75 -22.43
CA VAL A 689 28.51 7.03 -22.37
C VAL A 689 28.38 5.60 -22.93
N ARG A 690 27.26 4.90 -22.66
CA ARG A 690 26.94 3.59 -23.28
C ARG A 690 26.77 3.69 -24.80
N GLU A 691 26.09 4.72 -25.30
CA GLU A 691 25.90 4.98 -26.73
C GLU A 691 27.23 5.38 -27.41
N GLY A 692 28.08 6.14 -26.73
CA GLY A 692 29.44 6.46 -27.18
C GLY A 692 30.37 5.25 -27.25
N TRP A 693 30.21 4.26 -26.34
CA TRP A 693 30.96 3.00 -26.35
C TRP A 693 30.48 2.03 -27.45
N GLN A 694 29.17 1.97 -27.75
CA GLN A 694 28.66 1.16 -28.87
C GLN A 694 29.07 1.70 -30.24
N LEU A 695 29.38 3.00 -30.36
CA LEU A 695 29.91 3.62 -31.57
C LEU A 695 31.41 3.40 -31.78
N SER A 696 32.19 3.01 -30.76
CA SER A 696 33.61 2.68 -30.91
C SER A 696 33.88 1.19 -31.22
N LEU A 697 32.84 0.35 -31.14
CA LEU A 697 32.85 -1.07 -31.49
C LEU A 697 32.24 -1.38 -32.88
N LYS A 698 32.16 -0.38 -33.76
CA LYS A 698 31.89 -0.55 -35.20
C LYS A 698 33.11 -0.27 -36.07
#